data_AF-A0A972IBN4-F1
#
_entry.id   AF-A0A972IBN4-F1
#
_cell.length_a   1.000
_cell.length_b   1.000
_cell.length_c   1.000
_cell.angle_alpha   90.00
_cell.angle_beta   90.00
_cell.angle_gamma   90.00
#
_symmetry.space_group_name_H-M   'P 1'
#
loop_
_entity.id
_entity.type
_entity.pdbx_description
1 polymer ?
#
loop_
_entity_poly.entity_id
_entity_poly.type
_entity_poly.pdbx_seq_one_letter_code
_entity_poly.pdbx_strand_id
1 'polypeptide(L)'
;MVLRMRAQPFAALTILLGLAACGSDSKPESVDNTCDPIVPEFCAFPFPNDFFTREDATSPTGLRLDLKSGFFMQTDPTVFNVADGWSTGQTILFQLPNGTDRGFPTPTDEGIASSITTSSKTVILDTETGELVPHFAEEDKNSLHIGTRALTIRPVVPLEHARRYIVAVRGVVDEGDALVPASEAFVALRDGVDSTDPAVRSRRKKFNGIFAALEQAGIPREDLQLAWDFTTGSVENVTGWLLHMRDEGLRLVREAGHPYTITEVRTANCAPFEGRDFSCIENDDANVRFYIVGTFRAPNYMSEQKPGGRLLFDEAGLPQVNAENPWHDQVFHMIIPASATPEEPKPLLQYGHGLFGAASQISAPHFRAFMNEFGYVFFGTALDGMAEPDSVWAGATLAGSSNIGNLSPMFERLHQGMMQQIILMDTVIEGFSKDEDFGAYLDPSVRHYHGISQGGIMGAVYAAISPHIERAALGVMGQPYSLLLFRSVDFTPFFGFMQIRISDPRGWQMGISLAQMLWDRVEPNGYTVHLRPGQRLRPDVTVKNVLMRGALGDHQVNQLGAHIMARALGAKALDTGVRPNGIFGIETVGSTSETENFLAEYDFGNPIDPPCNLPPAYKGKGICDDPHGKLRKTRAAEMQLAHYLLTGEGQNFCPDGEEIAESGDCIFPTAGTPAPDFSANCGMTDDGMFEENDDLSLHVCGLL
;
A
#
# COMPACT_ATOMS: atom_id res chain seq x y z
N MET A 1 -12.85 -73.78 -12.15
CA MET A 1 -13.24 -74.93 -13.00
C MET A 1 -12.98 -74.52 -14.45
N VAL A 2 -12.08 -75.19 -15.19
CA VAL A 2 -11.89 -75.12 -16.67
C VAL A 2 -11.50 -73.73 -17.26
N LEU A 3 -10.51 -73.57 -18.16
CA LEU A 3 -9.23 -74.28 -18.39
C LEU A 3 -8.27 -73.38 -19.23
N ARG A 4 -6.96 -73.70 -19.15
CA ARG A 4 -5.81 -73.45 -20.05
C ARG A 4 -6.12 -72.91 -21.47
N MET A 5 -5.27 -72.12 -22.14
CA MET A 5 -3.85 -72.36 -22.55
C MET A 5 -3.30 -71.05 -23.20
N ARG A 6 -2.03 -70.77 -23.55
CA ARG A 6 -0.64 -71.32 -23.47
C ARG A 6 0.31 -70.08 -23.70
N ALA A 7 1.65 -70.04 -23.62
CA ALA A 7 2.71 -71.06 -23.53
C ALA A 7 3.92 -70.68 -22.63
N GLN A 8 5.15 -70.74 -23.16
CA GLN A 8 6.46 -70.76 -22.46
C GLN A 8 7.60 -70.40 -23.46
N PRO A 9 8.90 -70.28 -23.05
CA PRO A 9 9.69 -69.07 -23.31
C PRO A 9 10.91 -69.28 -24.23
N PHE A 10 11.72 -68.22 -24.43
CA PHE A 10 13.12 -68.34 -24.81
C PHE A 10 13.99 -67.23 -24.19
N ALA A 11 15.23 -67.55 -23.85
CA ALA A 11 16.28 -66.57 -23.53
C ALA A 11 17.12 -66.30 -24.78
N ALA A 12 17.48 -65.03 -25.01
CA ALA A 12 18.35 -64.62 -26.11
C ALA A 12 19.44 -63.67 -25.58
N LEU A 13 20.70 -64.06 -25.77
CA LEU A 13 21.87 -63.27 -25.44
C LEU A 13 22.11 -62.24 -26.56
N THR A 14 21.88 -60.95 -26.29
CA THR A 14 22.14 -59.88 -27.26
C THR A 14 23.30 -58.99 -26.79
N ILE A 15 24.33 -58.95 -27.63
CA ILE A 15 25.63 -58.31 -27.45
C ILE A 15 25.50 -56.78 -27.29
N LEU A 16 26.37 -56.17 -26.48
CA LEU A 16 26.58 -54.72 -26.46
C LEU A 16 27.06 -54.24 -27.84
N LEU A 17 26.29 -53.36 -28.49
CA LEU A 17 26.85 -52.33 -29.35
C LEU A 17 26.64 -50.98 -28.68
N GLY A 18 27.73 -50.27 -28.43
CA GLY A 18 27.68 -48.93 -27.84
C GLY A 18 27.32 -47.88 -28.90
N LEU A 19 26.19 -47.21 -28.70
CA LEU A 19 26.01 -45.85 -29.22
C LEU A 19 26.45 -44.89 -28.12
N ALA A 20 27.61 -44.27 -28.30
CA ALA A 20 28.10 -43.24 -27.40
C ALA A 20 27.29 -41.97 -27.61
N ALA A 21 26.18 -41.83 -26.86
CA ALA A 21 25.56 -40.54 -26.67
C ALA A 21 26.53 -39.67 -25.86
N CYS A 22 27.18 -38.70 -26.51
CA CYS A 22 27.98 -37.69 -25.85
C CYS A 22 27.06 -36.70 -25.12
N GLY A 23 26.41 -37.18 -24.04
CA GLY A 23 25.88 -36.31 -23.01
C GLY A 23 27.04 -35.57 -22.37
N SER A 24 27.21 -34.30 -22.71
CA SER A 24 28.14 -33.43 -22.01
C SER A 24 27.56 -33.14 -20.64
N ASP A 25 28.07 -33.83 -19.61
CA ASP A 25 27.88 -33.46 -18.20
C ASP A 25 28.67 -32.17 -17.88
N SER A 26 28.37 -31.11 -18.63
CA SER A 26 28.67 -29.74 -18.24
C SER A 26 27.84 -29.46 -16.99
N LYS A 27 28.50 -29.50 -15.83
CA LYS A 27 27.93 -28.92 -14.60
C LYS A 27 27.37 -27.53 -14.94
N PRO A 28 26.18 -27.16 -14.44
CA PRO A 28 25.66 -25.82 -14.67
C PRO A 28 26.71 -24.80 -14.23
N GLU A 29 27.02 -23.87 -15.13
CA GLU A 29 28.05 -22.86 -14.90
C GLU A 29 27.59 -21.97 -13.74
N SER A 30 28.47 -21.76 -12.75
CA SER A 30 28.10 -21.04 -11.52
C SER A 30 27.89 -19.56 -11.83
N VAL A 31 26.64 -19.18 -12.04
CA VAL A 31 26.20 -17.79 -12.15
C VAL A 31 26.25 -17.14 -10.77
N ASP A 32 26.94 -16.01 -10.67
CA ASP A 32 26.80 -15.09 -9.54
C ASP A 32 25.52 -14.27 -9.78
N ASN A 33 24.53 -14.42 -8.90
CA ASN A 33 23.27 -13.65 -8.93
C ASN A 33 23.26 -12.50 -7.91
N THR A 34 24.42 -11.97 -7.53
CA THR A 34 24.52 -10.78 -6.67
C THR A 34 24.24 -9.47 -7.44
N CYS A 35 24.59 -9.42 -8.73
CA CYS A 35 24.44 -8.23 -9.59
C CYS A 35 23.98 -8.66 -11.00
N ASP A 36 22.92 -8.07 -11.55
CA ASP A 36 22.51 -8.38 -12.93
C ASP A 36 23.34 -7.58 -13.96
N PRO A 37 24.12 -8.22 -14.84
CA PRO A 37 24.95 -7.52 -15.82
C PRO A 37 24.16 -6.71 -16.86
N ILE A 38 22.82 -6.83 -16.96
CA ILE A 38 22.03 -6.02 -17.90
C ILE A 38 21.85 -4.56 -17.45
N VAL A 39 21.99 -4.25 -16.15
CA VAL A 39 22.10 -2.88 -15.60
C VAL A 39 23.27 -2.86 -14.61
N PRO A 40 24.53 -2.92 -15.10
CA PRO A 40 25.72 -3.11 -14.27
C PRO A 40 26.05 -1.90 -13.37
N GLU A 41 25.37 -0.76 -13.57
CA GLU A 41 25.57 0.47 -12.80
C GLU A 41 25.18 0.32 -11.33
N PHE A 42 24.24 -0.57 -11.01
CA PHE A 42 23.70 -0.76 -9.67
C PHE A 42 23.19 -2.19 -9.49
N CYS A 43 23.86 -3.02 -8.67
CA CYS A 43 23.64 -4.48 -8.62
C CYS A 43 22.20 -4.95 -8.42
N ALA A 44 21.37 -4.19 -7.71
CA ALA A 44 19.98 -4.54 -7.47
C ALA A 44 19.04 -4.26 -8.66
N PHE A 45 19.53 -3.56 -9.70
CA PHE A 45 18.76 -3.22 -10.90
C PHE A 45 19.03 -4.22 -12.04
N PRO A 46 18.07 -4.36 -12.98
CA PRO A 46 16.72 -3.82 -12.89
C PRO A 46 15.90 -4.59 -11.83
N PHE A 47 14.89 -3.94 -11.27
CA PHE A 47 14.10 -4.41 -10.14
C PHE A 47 12.60 -4.19 -10.39
N PRO A 48 11.69 -5.06 -9.94
CA PRO A 48 11.91 -6.46 -9.56
C PRO A 48 12.41 -7.29 -10.74
N ASN A 49 13.07 -8.43 -10.52
CA ASN A 49 13.70 -9.20 -11.60
C ASN A 49 13.97 -10.66 -11.18
N ASP A 50 13.46 -11.61 -11.97
CA ASP A 50 13.58 -13.04 -11.66
C ASP A 50 15.01 -13.61 -11.80
N PHE A 51 16.01 -12.82 -12.22
CA PHE A 51 17.42 -13.16 -12.05
C PHE A 51 17.81 -13.39 -10.57
N PHE A 52 17.15 -12.70 -9.64
CA PHE A 52 17.38 -12.82 -8.21
C PHE A 52 16.46 -13.86 -7.53
N THR A 53 16.00 -14.86 -8.28
CA THR A 53 15.14 -15.96 -7.80
C THR A 53 15.80 -17.32 -8.03
N ARG A 54 15.25 -18.34 -7.36
CA ARG A 54 15.56 -19.76 -7.59
C ARG A 54 14.26 -20.54 -7.80
N GLU A 55 14.37 -21.70 -8.43
CA GLU A 55 13.26 -22.66 -8.49
C GLU A 55 12.86 -23.14 -7.08
N ASP A 56 11.57 -23.29 -6.85
CA ASP A 56 10.98 -23.83 -5.63
C ASP A 56 9.66 -24.55 -5.96
N ALA A 57 9.72 -25.84 -6.28
CA ALA A 57 8.54 -26.65 -6.60
C ALA A 57 7.58 -26.89 -5.42
N THR A 58 7.78 -26.21 -4.28
CA THR A 58 6.86 -26.21 -3.12
C THR A 58 6.08 -24.90 -2.95
N SER A 59 6.42 -23.83 -3.67
CA SER A 59 5.64 -22.59 -3.67
C SER A 59 4.58 -22.59 -4.78
N PRO A 60 3.47 -21.83 -4.63
CA PRO A 60 2.46 -21.67 -5.69
C PRO A 60 3.02 -21.08 -6.99
N THR A 61 4.07 -20.25 -6.92
CA THR A 61 4.72 -19.61 -8.07
C THR A 61 5.74 -20.52 -8.78
N GLY A 62 6.15 -21.63 -8.14
CA GLY A 62 7.30 -22.43 -8.58
C GLY A 62 8.66 -21.76 -8.34
N LEU A 63 8.70 -20.59 -7.69
CA LEU A 63 9.89 -19.78 -7.42
C LEU A 63 10.02 -19.40 -5.94
N ARG A 64 11.21 -18.98 -5.54
CA ARG A 64 11.43 -18.17 -4.32
C ARG A 64 12.54 -17.17 -4.55
N LEU A 65 12.51 -16.03 -3.85
CA LEU A 65 13.63 -15.09 -3.84
C LEU A 65 14.92 -15.77 -3.35
N ASP A 66 16.03 -15.38 -3.97
CA ASP A 66 17.39 -15.88 -3.69
C ASP A 66 18.40 -14.72 -3.59
N LEU A 67 17.96 -13.59 -3.02
CA LEU A 67 18.80 -12.39 -2.83
C LEU A 67 20.07 -12.76 -2.05
N LYS A 68 21.22 -12.21 -2.48
CA LYS A 68 22.53 -12.43 -1.85
C LYS A 68 22.96 -11.25 -1.00
N SER A 69 23.83 -11.50 -0.03
CA SER A 69 24.53 -10.41 0.67
C SER A 69 25.36 -9.63 -0.36
N GLY A 70 25.21 -8.30 -0.38
CA GLY A 70 25.82 -7.43 -1.39
C GLY A 70 24.89 -7.04 -2.56
N PHE A 71 23.77 -7.74 -2.78
CA PHE A 71 22.73 -7.36 -3.76
C PHE A 71 22.29 -5.92 -3.58
N PHE A 72 21.95 -5.55 -2.33
CA PHE A 72 21.61 -4.19 -1.95
C PHE A 72 22.34 -3.77 -0.67
N MET A 73 23.50 -3.14 -0.85
CA MET A 73 24.33 -2.57 0.21
C MET A 73 24.69 -3.59 1.30
N GLN A 74 24.36 -3.29 2.57
CA GLN A 74 24.57 -4.17 3.73
C GLN A 74 23.25 -4.80 4.20
N THR A 75 22.26 -4.91 3.31
CA THR A 75 20.96 -5.51 3.65
C THR A 75 21.10 -7.01 3.84
N ASP A 76 20.49 -7.51 4.92
CA ASP A 76 20.32 -8.95 5.15
C ASP A 76 19.14 -9.44 4.29
N PRO A 77 19.37 -10.32 3.29
CA PRO A 77 18.32 -10.80 2.42
C PRO A 77 17.34 -11.77 3.10
N THR A 78 17.66 -12.28 4.29
CA THR A 78 16.95 -13.41 4.91
C THR A 78 15.45 -13.15 5.11
N VAL A 79 15.08 -11.92 5.48
CA VAL A 79 13.66 -11.54 5.69
C VAL A 79 12.86 -11.37 4.39
N PHE A 80 13.54 -11.25 3.24
CA PHE A 80 12.92 -11.15 1.91
C PHE A 80 12.90 -12.52 1.21
N ASN A 81 13.90 -13.37 1.44
CA ASN A 81 14.03 -14.72 0.86
C ASN A 81 12.96 -15.74 1.36
N VAL A 82 12.00 -15.30 2.17
CA VAL A 82 10.76 -16.05 2.47
C VAL A 82 9.69 -15.88 1.39
N ALA A 83 9.76 -14.83 0.57
CA ALA A 83 8.78 -14.51 -0.46
C ALA A 83 8.94 -15.39 -1.71
N ASP A 84 7.81 -15.87 -2.24
CA ASP A 84 7.76 -16.73 -3.44
C ASP A 84 7.68 -15.94 -4.76
N GLY A 85 7.60 -14.62 -4.69
CA GLY A 85 7.68 -13.69 -5.80
C GLY A 85 7.74 -12.24 -5.30
N TRP A 86 7.64 -11.29 -6.22
CA TRP A 86 7.76 -9.86 -5.98
C TRP A 86 6.43 -9.19 -5.60
N SER A 87 6.46 -7.93 -5.15
CA SER A 87 5.25 -7.16 -4.83
C SER A 87 4.32 -7.01 -6.03
N THR A 88 3.01 -7.09 -5.80
CA THR A 88 1.97 -6.74 -6.80
C THR A 88 1.88 -5.23 -7.07
N GLY A 89 2.49 -4.41 -6.21
CA GLY A 89 2.59 -2.94 -6.32
C GLY A 89 4.04 -2.47 -6.31
N GLN A 90 4.96 -3.28 -6.83
CA GLN A 90 6.38 -2.97 -6.84
C GLN A 90 6.64 -1.70 -7.66
N THR A 91 7.36 -0.72 -7.10
CA THR A 91 7.99 0.30 -7.94
C THR A 91 9.05 -0.42 -8.77
N ILE A 92 8.84 -0.44 -10.09
CA ILE A 92 9.78 -1.01 -11.04
C ILE A 92 10.90 0.02 -11.22
N LEU A 93 12.16 -0.39 -11.04
CA LEU A 93 13.33 0.49 -11.01
C LEU A 93 14.39 0.00 -11.99
N PHE A 94 14.98 0.92 -12.73
CA PHE A 94 16.12 0.65 -13.59
C PHE A 94 17.01 1.90 -13.71
N GLN A 95 18.09 1.76 -14.47
CA GLN A 95 18.94 2.88 -14.88
C GLN A 95 19.39 2.65 -16.32
N LEU A 96 19.56 3.74 -17.07
CA LEU A 96 20.42 3.82 -18.23
C LEU A 96 21.33 5.05 -18.02
N PRO A 97 22.66 4.97 -18.18
CA PRO A 97 23.56 6.08 -17.86
C PRO A 97 23.19 7.41 -18.55
N ASN A 98 22.94 8.44 -17.75
CA ASN A 98 22.47 9.78 -18.18
C ASN A 98 21.07 9.80 -18.85
N GLY A 99 20.31 8.71 -18.83
CA GLY A 99 18.97 8.64 -19.40
C GLY A 99 17.95 9.47 -18.64
N THR A 100 17.05 10.10 -19.39
CA THR A 100 16.00 10.99 -18.88
C THR A 100 14.60 10.40 -19.05
N ASP A 101 13.61 10.99 -18.37
CA ASP A 101 12.17 10.66 -18.52
C ASP A 101 11.48 11.35 -19.71
N ARG A 102 12.25 11.99 -20.61
CA ARG A 102 11.70 12.70 -21.79
C ARG A 102 10.82 11.79 -22.65
N GLY A 103 9.51 12.06 -22.67
CA GLY A 103 8.53 11.30 -23.45
C GLY A 103 8.18 9.93 -22.84
N PHE A 104 8.33 9.76 -21.53
CA PHE A 104 7.67 8.71 -20.78
C PHE A 104 6.18 9.01 -20.56
N PRO A 105 5.35 7.97 -20.33
CA PRO A 105 4.00 8.13 -19.79
C PRO A 105 3.99 8.95 -18.49
N THR A 106 3.42 10.16 -18.52
CA THR A 106 3.34 11.07 -17.36
C THR A 106 2.34 10.59 -16.31
N PRO A 107 2.43 11.06 -15.05
CA PRO A 107 1.43 10.83 -14.00
C PRO A 107 0.12 11.62 -14.20
N THR A 108 -0.34 11.75 -15.45
CA THR A 108 -1.65 12.34 -15.82
C THR A 108 -2.51 11.27 -16.49
N ASP A 109 -3.82 11.47 -16.61
CA ASP A 109 -4.71 10.47 -17.16
C ASP A 109 -4.43 10.16 -18.64
N GLU A 110 -4.01 11.16 -19.44
CA GLU A 110 -3.55 10.97 -20.82
C GLU A 110 -2.17 10.30 -20.87
N GLY A 111 -1.29 10.63 -19.93
CA GLY A 111 0.03 10.00 -19.77
C GLY A 111 -0.13 8.51 -19.52
N ILE A 112 -0.92 8.14 -18.51
CA ILE A 112 -1.28 6.77 -18.17
C ILE A 112 -1.98 6.08 -19.35
N ALA A 113 -2.89 6.75 -20.07
CA ALA A 113 -3.51 6.19 -21.27
C ALA A 113 -2.50 5.91 -22.40
N SER A 114 -1.45 6.73 -22.54
CA SER A 114 -0.39 6.51 -23.55
C SER A 114 0.46 5.27 -23.26
N SER A 115 0.55 4.84 -22.00
CA SER A 115 1.39 3.71 -21.55
C SER A 115 1.00 2.35 -22.14
N ILE A 116 -0.29 2.18 -22.46
CA ILE A 116 -0.86 0.97 -23.07
C ILE A 116 -0.90 1.03 -24.60
N THR A 117 -0.07 1.88 -25.21
CA THR A 117 0.07 1.99 -26.67
C THR A 117 1.37 1.35 -27.16
N THR A 118 1.36 0.84 -28.40
CA THR A 118 2.58 0.35 -29.08
C THR A 118 3.57 1.47 -29.44
N SER A 119 3.30 2.72 -29.06
CA SER A 119 4.21 3.86 -29.10
C SER A 119 4.91 4.17 -27.77
N SER A 120 4.51 3.55 -26.66
CA SER A 120 5.09 3.86 -25.34
C SER A 120 6.59 3.52 -25.27
N LYS A 121 7.36 4.37 -24.58
CA LYS A 121 8.80 4.18 -24.29
C LYS A 121 9.04 3.14 -23.20
N THR A 122 8.12 3.06 -22.24
CA THR A 122 8.11 2.07 -21.15
C THR A 122 6.93 1.13 -21.35
N VAL A 123 7.13 -0.17 -21.08
CA VAL A 123 6.14 -1.21 -21.33
C VAL A 123 6.15 -2.18 -20.16
N ILE A 124 4.95 -2.55 -19.70
CA ILE A 124 4.70 -3.70 -18.83
C ILE A 124 3.72 -4.61 -19.58
N LEU A 125 4.07 -5.88 -19.75
CA LEU A 125 3.30 -6.88 -20.51
C LEU A 125 2.94 -8.05 -19.58
N ASP A 126 1.65 -8.36 -19.42
CA ASP A 126 1.20 -9.59 -18.78
C ASP A 126 1.51 -10.79 -19.71
N THR A 127 2.22 -11.81 -19.20
CA THR A 127 2.66 -12.92 -20.06
C THR A 127 1.65 -14.05 -20.22
N GLU A 128 0.47 -13.95 -19.58
CA GLU A 128 -0.65 -14.87 -19.79
C GLU A 128 -1.76 -14.26 -20.65
N THR A 129 -2.10 -12.97 -20.48
CA THR A 129 -3.12 -12.31 -21.33
C THR A 129 -2.54 -11.70 -22.60
N GLY A 130 -1.26 -11.32 -22.59
CA GLY A 130 -0.62 -10.56 -23.68
C GLY A 130 -1.00 -9.08 -23.70
N GLU A 131 -1.66 -8.57 -22.66
CA GLU A 131 -2.11 -7.18 -22.56
C GLU A 131 -1.06 -6.28 -21.89
N LEU A 132 -1.11 -4.99 -22.23
CA LEU A 132 -0.24 -3.98 -21.64
C LEU A 132 -0.85 -3.44 -20.34
N VAL A 133 -0.07 -3.42 -19.26
CA VAL A 133 -0.52 -2.92 -17.96
C VAL A 133 -0.36 -1.39 -17.90
N PRO A 134 -1.41 -0.62 -17.55
CA PRO A 134 -1.32 0.83 -17.48
C PRO A 134 -0.41 1.28 -16.35
N HIS A 135 0.43 2.26 -16.65
CA HIS A 135 1.46 2.77 -15.76
C HIS A 135 1.81 4.23 -16.06
N PHE A 136 2.52 4.89 -15.16
CA PHE A 136 3.33 6.07 -15.48
C PHE A 136 4.81 5.79 -15.20
N ALA A 137 5.71 6.65 -15.69
CA ALA A 137 7.15 6.52 -15.49
C ALA A 137 7.83 7.89 -15.31
N GLU A 138 8.83 7.94 -14.44
CA GLU A 138 9.45 9.18 -13.94
C GLU A 138 10.89 8.93 -13.47
N GLU A 139 11.77 9.92 -13.61
CA GLU A 139 13.04 9.97 -12.90
C GLU A 139 12.85 10.29 -11.41
N ASP A 140 13.77 9.81 -10.57
CA ASP A 140 13.85 10.24 -9.17
C ASP A 140 14.38 11.68 -9.02
N LYS A 141 13.48 12.67 -9.04
CA LYS A 141 13.82 14.09 -8.91
C LYS A 141 14.31 14.48 -7.49
N ASN A 142 14.25 13.57 -6.51
CA ASN A 142 14.91 13.73 -5.20
C ASN A 142 16.44 13.87 -5.34
N SER A 143 17.04 13.31 -6.41
CA SER A 143 18.47 13.46 -6.71
C SER A 143 18.74 14.66 -7.61
N LEU A 144 19.86 15.34 -7.37
CA LEU A 144 20.35 16.44 -8.20
C LEU A 144 21.26 15.99 -9.35
N HIS A 145 21.68 14.72 -9.33
CA HIS A 145 22.66 14.17 -10.24
C HIS A 145 21.97 13.23 -11.22
N ILE A 146 21.65 13.71 -12.42
CA ILE A 146 20.87 13.00 -13.45
C ILE A 146 21.49 11.64 -13.77
N GLY A 147 22.81 11.58 -13.97
CA GLY A 147 23.55 10.34 -14.18
C GLY A 147 23.50 9.32 -13.03
N THR A 148 22.95 9.67 -11.85
CA THR A 148 22.68 8.76 -10.73
C THR A 148 21.24 8.86 -10.21
N ARG A 149 20.28 9.29 -11.05
CA ARG A 149 18.85 9.09 -10.78
C ARG A 149 18.47 7.63 -11.02
N ALA A 150 17.51 7.13 -10.26
CA ALA A 150 16.76 5.94 -10.65
C ALA A 150 15.69 6.37 -11.68
N LEU A 151 15.49 5.56 -12.72
CA LEU A 151 14.31 5.66 -13.58
C LEU A 151 13.27 4.67 -13.03
N THR A 152 12.04 5.14 -12.87
CA THR A 152 10.97 4.38 -12.22
C THR A 152 9.79 4.17 -13.16
N ILE A 153 9.14 3.01 -13.07
CA ILE A 153 7.87 2.69 -13.73
C ILE A 153 6.90 2.23 -12.63
N ARG A 154 5.67 2.73 -12.69
CA ARG A 154 4.67 2.58 -11.63
C ARG A 154 3.34 2.08 -12.21
N PRO A 155 3.01 0.79 -12.06
CA PRO A 155 1.67 0.28 -12.39
C PRO A 155 0.60 1.10 -11.67
N VAL A 156 -0.45 1.51 -12.38
CA VAL A 156 -1.59 2.22 -11.74
C VAL A 156 -2.73 1.30 -11.31
N VAL A 157 -2.54 -0.01 -11.49
CA VAL A 157 -3.39 -1.09 -11.00
C VAL A 157 -2.50 -2.10 -10.25
N PRO A 158 -3.00 -2.80 -9.22
CA PRO A 158 -2.30 -3.96 -8.68
C PRO A 158 -2.08 -4.99 -9.79
N LEU A 159 -0.88 -5.54 -9.85
CA LEU A 159 -0.58 -6.71 -10.68
C LEU A 159 -1.26 -7.96 -10.11
N GLU A 160 -1.60 -8.91 -10.96
CA GLU A 160 -2.18 -10.19 -10.52
C GLU A 160 -1.15 -10.98 -9.68
N HIS A 161 -1.64 -11.79 -8.73
CA HIS A 161 -0.80 -12.65 -7.90
C HIS A 161 -0.30 -13.90 -8.65
N ALA A 162 0.89 -14.39 -8.29
CA ALA A 162 1.55 -15.54 -8.92
C ALA A 162 1.68 -15.43 -10.46
N ARG A 163 1.72 -14.20 -10.99
CA ARG A 163 1.74 -13.89 -12.43
C ARG A 163 3.10 -13.38 -12.85
N ARG A 164 3.55 -13.79 -14.04
CA ARG A 164 4.78 -13.33 -14.65
C ARG A 164 4.55 -12.15 -15.61
N TYR A 165 5.31 -11.09 -15.42
CA TYR A 165 5.30 -9.87 -16.23
C TYR A 165 6.64 -9.67 -16.94
N ILE A 166 6.60 -9.06 -18.12
CA ILE A 166 7.78 -8.55 -18.84
C ILE A 166 7.79 -7.03 -18.73
N VAL A 167 8.97 -6.45 -18.48
CA VAL A 167 9.22 -5.01 -18.60
C VAL A 167 10.11 -4.77 -19.82
N ALA A 168 9.83 -3.72 -20.58
CA ALA A 168 10.67 -3.28 -21.69
C ALA A 168 10.78 -1.75 -21.77
N VAL A 169 11.95 -1.27 -22.20
CA VAL A 169 12.33 0.14 -22.26
C VAL A 169 13.06 0.45 -23.57
N ARG A 170 12.65 1.53 -24.24
CA ARG A 170 13.17 2.00 -25.53
C ARG A 170 13.02 3.53 -25.69
N GLY A 171 13.76 4.12 -26.63
CA GLY A 171 13.71 5.56 -26.92
C GLY A 171 14.18 6.49 -25.80
N VAL A 172 14.88 5.98 -24.77
CA VAL A 172 15.47 6.78 -23.68
C VAL A 172 16.64 7.59 -24.20
N VAL A 173 16.60 8.90 -23.96
CA VAL A 173 17.61 9.86 -24.41
C VAL A 173 18.26 10.57 -23.23
N ASP A 174 19.46 11.10 -23.46
CA ASP A 174 20.14 12.01 -22.53
C ASP A 174 19.61 13.45 -22.63
N GLU A 175 20.21 14.38 -21.88
CA GLU A 175 19.84 15.80 -21.89
C GLU A 175 20.03 16.49 -23.26
N GLY A 176 20.84 15.91 -24.15
CA GLY A 176 21.09 16.38 -25.52
C GLY A 176 20.26 15.68 -26.59
N ASP A 177 19.22 14.94 -26.19
CA ASP A 177 18.34 14.12 -27.03
C ASP A 177 19.07 12.98 -27.79
N ALA A 178 20.27 12.59 -27.36
CA ALA A 178 20.98 11.44 -27.90
C ALA A 178 20.49 10.14 -27.25
N LEU A 179 20.24 9.11 -28.07
CA LEU A 179 19.79 7.79 -27.59
C LEU A 179 20.87 7.14 -26.70
N VAL A 180 20.52 6.82 -25.46
CA VAL A 180 21.45 6.21 -24.50
C VAL A 180 21.78 4.77 -24.93
N PRO A 181 23.06 4.33 -24.95
CA PRO A 181 23.40 2.95 -25.30
C PRO A 181 22.86 1.95 -24.26
N ALA A 182 22.45 0.78 -24.74
CA ALA A 182 22.21 -0.39 -23.90
C ALA A 182 23.54 -0.95 -23.35
N SER A 183 23.48 -1.68 -22.23
CA SER A 183 24.63 -2.39 -21.67
C SER A 183 25.14 -3.49 -22.62
N GLU A 184 26.44 -3.78 -22.58
CA GLU A 184 27.05 -4.83 -23.43
C GLU A 184 26.38 -6.20 -23.23
N ALA A 185 25.95 -6.51 -22.01
CA ALA A 185 25.22 -7.73 -21.68
C ALA A 185 23.82 -7.77 -22.30
N PHE A 186 23.07 -6.66 -22.26
CA PHE A 186 21.76 -6.60 -22.92
C PHE A 186 21.91 -6.65 -24.45
N VAL A 187 22.90 -5.96 -25.03
CA VAL A 187 23.26 -6.07 -26.45
C VAL A 187 23.59 -7.52 -26.84
N ALA A 188 24.39 -8.24 -26.03
CA ALA A 188 24.71 -9.64 -26.28
C ALA A 188 23.46 -10.56 -26.25
N LEU A 189 22.45 -10.24 -25.45
CA LEU A 189 21.16 -10.95 -25.41
C LEU A 189 20.26 -10.57 -26.60
N ARG A 190 20.07 -9.26 -26.85
CA ARG A 190 19.22 -8.68 -27.89
C ARG A 190 19.71 -9.03 -29.29
N ASP A 191 21.00 -8.83 -29.57
CA ASP A 191 21.58 -8.96 -30.91
C ASP A 191 22.23 -10.34 -31.15
N GLY A 192 22.22 -11.22 -30.15
CA GLY A 192 22.78 -12.57 -30.23
C GLY A 192 24.31 -12.66 -30.22
N VAL A 193 25.01 -11.53 -30.08
CA VAL A 193 26.47 -11.43 -30.02
C VAL A 193 27.04 -12.28 -28.87
N ASP A 194 28.18 -12.94 -29.10
CA ASP A 194 28.83 -13.80 -28.11
C ASP A 194 29.32 -13.04 -26.87
N SER A 195 29.23 -13.69 -25.71
CA SER A 195 29.66 -13.13 -24.42
C SER A 195 30.41 -14.17 -23.57
N THR A 196 31.45 -13.70 -22.90
CA THR A 196 32.26 -14.45 -21.92
C THR A 196 31.58 -14.57 -20.55
N ASP A 197 30.49 -13.87 -20.30
CA ASP A 197 29.73 -13.90 -19.05
C ASP A 197 28.77 -15.12 -18.95
N PRO A 198 28.88 -15.98 -17.90
CA PRO A 198 27.92 -17.05 -17.61
C PRO A 198 26.47 -16.59 -17.43
N ALA A 199 26.24 -15.42 -16.82
CA ALA A 199 24.91 -14.87 -16.57
C ALA A 199 24.23 -14.43 -17.89
N VAL A 200 25.00 -14.03 -18.90
CA VAL A 200 24.50 -13.77 -20.25
C VAL A 200 24.25 -15.08 -21.00
N ARG A 201 25.20 -16.02 -20.98
CA ARG A 201 25.07 -17.31 -21.69
C ARG A 201 23.86 -18.12 -21.24
N SER A 202 23.68 -18.29 -19.93
CA SER A 202 22.59 -19.07 -19.33
C SER A 202 21.20 -18.52 -19.69
N ARG A 203 21.05 -17.20 -19.78
CA ARG A 203 19.76 -16.53 -19.99
C ARG A 203 19.31 -16.40 -21.43
N ARG A 204 20.13 -16.72 -22.44
CA ARG A 204 19.77 -16.61 -23.87
C ARG A 204 18.41 -17.21 -24.24
N LYS A 205 18.09 -18.41 -23.72
CA LYS A 205 16.79 -19.09 -23.97
C LYS A 205 15.62 -18.28 -23.38
N LYS A 206 15.79 -17.76 -22.16
CA LYS A 206 14.79 -16.96 -21.45
C LYS A 206 14.52 -15.65 -22.20
N PHE A 207 15.57 -14.94 -22.57
CA PHE A 207 15.48 -13.67 -23.30
C PHE A 207 14.88 -13.80 -24.71
N ASN A 208 15.20 -14.87 -25.45
CA ASN A 208 14.50 -15.12 -26.72
C ASN A 208 12.98 -15.34 -26.55
N GLY A 209 12.54 -15.87 -25.41
CA GLY A 209 11.11 -15.93 -25.05
C GLY A 209 10.52 -14.56 -24.69
N ILE A 210 11.29 -13.71 -23.99
CA ILE A 210 10.91 -12.31 -23.67
C ILE A 210 10.72 -11.50 -24.96
N PHE A 211 11.70 -11.53 -25.87
CA PHE A 211 11.62 -10.83 -27.15
C PHE A 211 10.46 -11.33 -28.01
N ALA A 212 10.25 -12.65 -28.10
CA ALA A 212 9.13 -13.19 -28.87
C ALA A 212 7.75 -12.79 -28.31
N ALA A 213 7.61 -12.58 -27.00
CA ALA A 213 6.37 -12.07 -26.40
C ALA A 213 6.17 -10.57 -26.67
N LEU A 214 7.25 -9.77 -26.59
CA LEU A 214 7.23 -8.34 -26.94
C LEU A 214 6.91 -8.12 -28.44
N GLU A 215 7.51 -8.90 -29.33
CA GLU A 215 7.23 -8.88 -30.77
C GLU A 215 5.74 -9.20 -31.05
N GLN A 216 5.14 -10.15 -30.32
CA GLN A 216 3.71 -10.46 -30.41
C GLN A 216 2.81 -9.31 -29.89
N ALA A 217 3.26 -8.56 -28.89
CA ALA A 217 2.61 -7.35 -28.38
C ALA A 217 2.89 -6.09 -29.25
N GLY A 218 3.56 -6.24 -30.39
CA GLY A 218 3.86 -5.12 -31.30
C GLY A 218 5.01 -4.21 -30.85
N ILE A 219 5.90 -4.71 -29.98
CA ILE A 219 7.10 -4.02 -29.50
C ILE A 219 8.34 -4.65 -30.17
N PRO A 220 8.97 -4.00 -31.17
CA PRO A 220 10.10 -4.56 -31.90
C PRO A 220 11.32 -4.83 -31.01
N ARG A 221 12.04 -5.92 -31.29
CA ARG A 221 13.24 -6.35 -30.56
C ARG A 221 14.41 -5.39 -30.74
N GLU A 222 14.53 -4.81 -31.93
CA GLU A 222 15.58 -3.87 -32.33
C GLU A 222 15.50 -2.50 -31.64
N ASP A 223 14.29 -2.07 -31.22
CA ASP A 223 14.07 -0.81 -30.50
C ASP A 223 14.65 -0.82 -29.07
N LEU A 224 14.79 -2.01 -28.48
CA LEU A 224 14.96 -2.18 -27.04
C LEU A 224 16.33 -1.72 -26.56
N GLN A 225 16.35 -0.89 -25.52
CA GLN A 225 17.54 -0.55 -24.74
C GLN A 225 17.69 -1.43 -23.50
N LEU A 226 16.57 -1.88 -22.93
CA LEU A 226 16.53 -2.79 -21.79
C LEU A 226 15.20 -3.56 -21.79
N ALA A 227 15.22 -4.83 -21.39
CA ALA A 227 14.04 -5.64 -21.13
C ALA A 227 14.39 -6.78 -20.16
N TRP A 228 13.43 -7.18 -19.32
CA TRP A 228 13.56 -8.27 -18.36
C TRP A 228 12.18 -8.77 -17.93
N ASP A 229 12.13 -9.71 -16.99
CA ASP A 229 10.87 -10.25 -16.45
C ASP A 229 10.93 -10.51 -14.94
N PHE A 230 9.75 -10.52 -14.33
CA PHE A 230 9.56 -10.81 -12.91
C PHE A 230 8.24 -11.51 -12.63
N THR A 231 8.17 -12.29 -11.54
CA THR A 231 6.97 -13.04 -11.13
C THR A 231 6.48 -12.55 -9.76
N THR A 232 5.20 -12.17 -9.66
CA THR A 232 4.59 -11.68 -8.41
C THR A 232 4.38 -12.80 -7.38
N GLY A 233 4.36 -12.45 -6.09
CA GLY A 233 4.12 -13.39 -5.00
C GLY A 233 2.69 -13.93 -4.95
N SER A 234 2.49 -15.06 -4.29
CA SER A 234 1.17 -15.68 -4.11
C SER A 234 0.31 -14.97 -3.07
N VAL A 235 -1.02 -15.13 -3.14
CA VAL A 235 -1.96 -14.60 -2.14
C VAL A 235 -1.67 -15.24 -0.77
N GLU A 236 -1.31 -16.52 -0.76
CA GLU A 236 -0.93 -17.30 0.41
C GLU A 236 0.32 -16.76 1.10
N ASN A 237 1.36 -16.39 0.32
CA ASN A 237 2.61 -15.84 0.85
C ASN A 237 2.43 -14.43 1.42
N VAL A 238 1.58 -13.61 0.81
CA VAL A 238 1.30 -12.24 1.24
C VAL A 238 0.37 -12.22 2.47
N THR A 239 -0.76 -12.94 2.44
CA THR A 239 -1.83 -12.77 3.44
C THR A 239 -1.90 -13.85 4.51
N GLY A 240 -1.20 -14.98 4.32
CA GLY A 240 -1.36 -16.18 5.17
C GLY A 240 -1.05 -15.96 6.64
N TRP A 241 -0.02 -15.16 6.97
CA TRP A 241 0.36 -14.86 8.36
C TRP A 241 -0.73 -14.08 9.11
N LEU A 242 -1.25 -13.00 8.52
CA LEU A 242 -2.28 -12.17 9.16
C LEU A 242 -3.62 -12.89 9.27
N LEU A 243 -4.01 -13.66 8.24
CA LEU A 243 -5.22 -14.48 8.27
C LEU A 243 -5.13 -15.61 9.32
N HIS A 244 -3.95 -16.22 9.50
CA HIS A 244 -3.73 -17.21 10.55
C HIS A 244 -3.87 -16.58 11.95
N MET A 245 -3.18 -15.46 12.20
CA MET A 245 -3.26 -14.73 13.46
C MET A 245 -4.68 -14.23 13.78
N ARG A 246 -5.44 -13.82 12.76
CA ARG A 246 -6.87 -13.46 12.87
C ARG A 246 -7.72 -14.67 13.30
N ASP A 247 -7.60 -15.79 12.59
CA ASP A 247 -8.46 -16.96 12.76
C ASP A 247 -8.21 -17.65 14.13
N GLU A 248 -6.95 -17.80 14.53
CA GLU A 248 -6.62 -18.28 15.89
C GLU A 248 -6.87 -17.21 16.96
N GLY A 249 -6.60 -15.93 16.67
CA GLY A 249 -6.81 -14.82 17.60
C GLY A 249 -8.25 -14.72 18.09
N LEU A 250 -9.20 -14.71 17.14
CA LEU A 250 -10.63 -14.71 17.43
C LEU A 250 -11.07 -15.99 18.17
N ARG A 251 -10.55 -17.17 17.77
CA ARG A 251 -10.85 -18.44 18.43
C ARG A 251 -10.45 -18.39 19.92
N LEU A 252 -9.22 -17.99 20.22
CA LEU A 252 -8.69 -17.93 21.58
C LEU A 252 -9.44 -16.94 22.47
N VAL A 253 -9.80 -15.75 21.96
CA VAL A 253 -10.56 -14.76 22.75
C VAL A 253 -11.98 -15.21 23.04
N ARG A 254 -12.65 -15.87 22.09
CA ARG A 254 -13.98 -16.46 22.29
C ARG A 254 -13.95 -17.61 23.30
N GLU A 255 -12.93 -18.47 23.26
CA GLU A 255 -12.69 -19.51 24.27
C GLU A 255 -12.38 -18.92 25.66
N ALA A 256 -11.75 -17.75 25.72
CA ALA A 256 -11.47 -17.02 26.97
C ALA A 256 -12.66 -16.20 27.50
N GLY A 257 -13.76 -16.09 26.75
CA GLY A 257 -14.96 -15.33 27.16
C GLY A 257 -14.77 -13.81 27.09
N HIS A 258 -14.08 -13.31 26.04
CA HIS A 258 -13.90 -11.87 25.75
C HIS A 258 -13.41 -11.01 26.93
N PRO A 259 -12.25 -11.30 27.55
CA PRO A 259 -11.82 -10.59 28.74
C PRO A 259 -11.49 -9.11 28.46
N TYR A 260 -12.19 -8.21 29.14
CA TYR A 260 -11.87 -6.77 29.17
C TYR A 260 -11.85 -6.25 30.61
N THR A 261 -11.39 -5.02 30.81
CA THR A 261 -11.43 -4.32 32.09
C THR A 261 -11.61 -2.82 31.86
N ILE A 262 -12.63 -2.22 32.46
CA ILE A 262 -12.82 -0.77 32.46
C ILE A 262 -11.90 -0.17 33.54
N THR A 263 -11.10 0.83 33.15
CA THR A 263 -10.08 1.46 34.02
C THR A 263 -10.37 2.92 34.35
N GLU A 264 -11.07 3.62 33.45
CA GLU A 264 -11.60 4.97 33.69
C GLU A 264 -12.94 5.14 32.97
N VAL A 265 -13.87 5.87 33.60
CA VAL A 265 -15.08 6.40 32.97
C VAL A 265 -15.23 7.87 33.38
N ARG A 266 -15.54 8.74 32.41
CA ARG A 266 -15.85 10.16 32.64
C ARG A 266 -17.26 10.48 32.16
N THR A 267 -17.94 11.38 32.86
CA THR A 267 -19.29 11.85 32.49
C THR A 267 -19.35 13.38 32.36
N ALA A 268 -20.27 13.88 31.52
CA ALA A 268 -20.42 15.32 31.25
C ALA A 268 -21.17 16.12 32.34
N ASN A 269 -21.62 15.48 33.43
CA ASN A 269 -22.43 16.12 34.48
C ASN A 269 -21.82 16.01 35.90
N CYS A 270 -20.63 15.39 36.05
CA CYS A 270 -20.00 15.06 37.35
C CYS A 270 -20.90 14.31 38.36
N ALA A 271 -22.03 13.75 37.92
CA ALA A 271 -23.00 13.09 38.79
C ALA A 271 -22.57 11.63 39.07
N PRO A 272 -22.67 11.13 40.31
CA PRO A 272 -22.36 9.74 40.61
C PRO A 272 -23.30 8.78 39.89
N PHE A 273 -22.82 8.12 38.82
CA PHE A 273 -23.57 7.07 38.14
C PHE A 273 -23.61 5.82 39.04
N GLU A 274 -24.80 5.48 39.53
CA GLU A 274 -25.05 4.42 40.51
C GLU A 274 -24.18 4.51 41.79
N GLY A 275 -23.77 5.72 42.19
CA GLY A 275 -23.03 5.95 43.44
C GLY A 275 -21.53 5.64 43.40
N ARG A 276 -20.94 5.48 42.21
CA ARG A 276 -19.48 5.46 42.03
C ARG A 276 -18.94 6.88 41.79
N ASP A 277 -17.73 7.15 42.28
CA ASP A 277 -16.99 8.39 42.00
C ASP A 277 -16.35 8.29 40.60
N PHE A 278 -16.63 9.27 39.74
CA PHE A 278 -16.08 9.35 38.37
C PHE A 278 -15.36 10.68 38.15
N SER A 279 -14.36 10.70 37.27
CA SER A 279 -13.75 11.93 36.77
C SER A 279 -14.74 12.70 35.88
N CYS A 280 -14.77 14.02 35.99
CA CYS A 280 -15.57 14.84 35.08
C CYS A 280 -14.94 14.87 33.67
N ILE A 281 -15.77 15.01 32.63
CA ILE A 281 -15.29 15.51 31.33
C ILE A 281 -15.01 17.01 31.49
N GLU A 282 -13.80 17.47 31.15
CA GLU A 282 -13.47 18.89 31.27
C GLU A 282 -14.34 19.74 30.34
N ASN A 283 -14.97 20.78 30.91
CA ASN A 283 -15.85 21.74 30.22
C ASN A 283 -17.23 21.20 29.77
N ASP A 284 -17.78 20.20 30.47
CA ASP A 284 -19.17 19.73 30.34
C ASP A 284 -19.62 19.50 28.88
N ASP A 285 -18.87 18.69 28.13
CA ASP A 285 -19.17 18.48 26.70
C ASP A 285 -20.50 17.74 26.49
N ALA A 286 -21.53 18.53 26.15
CA ALA A 286 -22.90 18.10 25.88
C ALA A 286 -23.05 17.08 24.74
N ASN A 287 -21.99 16.75 24.01
CA ASN A 287 -21.99 15.70 22.98
C ASN A 287 -21.68 14.29 23.53
N VAL A 288 -21.13 14.17 24.74
CA VAL A 288 -20.65 12.88 25.28
C VAL A 288 -21.45 12.50 26.53
N ARG A 289 -21.94 11.25 26.57
CA ARG A 289 -22.51 10.66 27.79
C ARG A 289 -21.43 10.03 28.65
N PHE A 290 -20.65 9.14 28.04
CA PHE A 290 -19.53 8.45 28.68
C PHE A 290 -18.29 8.52 27.79
N TYR A 291 -17.17 8.89 28.39
CA TYR A 291 -15.83 8.65 27.86
C TYR A 291 -15.22 7.51 28.67
N ILE A 292 -14.86 6.40 28.02
CA ILE A 292 -14.44 5.16 28.67
C ILE A 292 -13.05 4.77 28.20
N VAL A 293 -12.18 4.40 29.13
CA VAL A 293 -10.85 3.83 28.87
C VAL A 293 -10.73 2.50 29.58
N GLY A 294 -10.27 1.48 28.88
CA GLY A 294 -10.08 0.14 29.44
C GLY A 294 -8.99 -0.63 28.72
N THR A 295 -8.83 -1.90 29.11
CA THR A 295 -8.04 -2.87 28.36
C THR A 295 -8.92 -4.00 27.85
N PHE A 296 -8.53 -4.58 26.72
CA PHE A 296 -9.07 -5.85 26.21
C PHE A 296 -7.92 -6.83 26.00
N ARG A 297 -8.20 -8.12 26.22
CA ARG A 297 -7.18 -9.17 26.12
C ARG A 297 -7.09 -9.72 24.69
N ALA A 298 -5.88 -9.74 24.14
CA ALA A 298 -5.58 -10.35 22.85
C ALA A 298 -4.42 -11.37 23.00
N PRO A 299 -4.35 -12.44 22.17
CA PRO A 299 -3.21 -13.33 22.17
C PRO A 299 -1.95 -12.59 21.72
N ASN A 300 -0.83 -12.94 22.33
CA ASN A 300 0.48 -12.34 22.04
C ASN A 300 1.30 -13.26 21.13
N TYR A 301 1.52 -12.86 19.89
CA TYR A 301 2.40 -13.53 18.93
C TYR A 301 3.82 -12.92 18.92
N MET A 302 4.05 -11.86 19.71
CA MET A 302 5.31 -11.13 19.75
C MET A 302 6.27 -11.71 20.80
N SER A 303 7.56 -11.68 20.50
CA SER A 303 8.64 -11.94 21.46
C SER A 303 8.58 -10.99 22.66
N GLU A 304 8.28 -9.72 22.40
CA GLU A 304 8.05 -8.66 23.39
C GLU A 304 7.00 -7.67 22.87
N GLN A 305 6.09 -7.21 23.72
CA GLN A 305 5.05 -6.22 23.36
C GLN A 305 5.57 -4.78 23.47
N LYS A 306 6.49 -4.42 22.56
CA LYS A 306 7.07 -3.08 22.44
C LYS A 306 7.65 -2.87 21.02
N PRO A 307 7.96 -1.63 20.61
CA PRO A 307 8.66 -1.36 19.35
C PRO A 307 9.97 -2.17 19.23
N GLY A 308 10.16 -2.83 18.10
CA GLY A 308 11.30 -3.74 17.87
C GLY A 308 11.11 -5.19 18.34
N GLY A 309 9.97 -5.54 18.95
CA GLY A 309 9.57 -6.93 19.15
C GLY A 309 9.34 -7.65 17.81
N ARG A 310 9.55 -8.96 17.78
CA ARG A 310 9.43 -9.80 16.57
C ARG A 310 8.28 -10.79 16.67
N LEU A 311 7.74 -11.25 15.55
CA LEU A 311 6.82 -12.39 15.53
C LEU A 311 7.59 -13.68 15.88
N LEU A 312 6.92 -14.56 16.62
CA LEU A 312 7.39 -15.93 16.88
C LEU A 312 6.79 -16.87 15.83
N PHE A 313 7.58 -17.83 15.33
CA PHE A 313 7.15 -18.75 14.26
C PHE A 313 7.28 -20.21 14.70
N ASP A 314 6.37 -21.06 14.22
CA ASP A 314 6.39 -22.51 14.43
C ASP A 314 7.30 -23.25 13.42
N GLU A 315 7.31 -24.59 13.46
CA GLU A 315 8.08 -25.42 12.51
C GLU A 315 7.54 -25.36 11.06
N ALA A 316 6.31 -24.86 10.85
CA ALA A 316 5.72 -24.67 9.53
C ALA A 316 5.94 -23.26 8.95
N GLY A 317 6.46 -22.32 9.75
CA GLY A 317 6.67 -20.92 9.36
C GLY A 317 5.41 -20.05 9.48
N LEU A 318 4.44 -20.45 10.32
CA LEU A 318 3.28 -19.65 10.70
C LEU A 318 3.51 -18.93 12.04
N PRO A 319 2.93 -17.74 12.26
CA PRO A 319 3.06 -17.03 13.53
C PRO A 319 2.41 -17.82 14.68
N GLN A 320 3.14 -18.06 15.77
CA GLN A 320 2.64 -18.79 16.96
C GLN A 320 2.55 -17.89 18.20
N VAL A 321 1.62 -18.23 19.10
CA VAL A 321 1.45 -17.54 20.39
C VAL A 321 2.67 -17.76 21.30
N ASN A 322 3.11 -16.70 21.96
CA ASN A 322 4.24 -16.69 22.90
C ASN A 322 3.95 -17.58 24.12
N ALA A 323 4.62 -18.73 24.21
CA ALA A 323 4.38 -19.71 25.27
C ALA A 323 4.74 -19.23 26.69
N GLU A 324 5.59 -18.21 26.84
CA GLU A 324 5.95 -17.63 28.15
C GLU A 324 4.96 -16.55 28.58
N ASN A 325 4.49 -15.74 27.63
CA ASN A 325 3.58 -14.61 27.85
C ASN A 325 2.45 -14.63 26.79
N PRO A 326 1.48 -15.57 26.85
CA PRO A 326 0.55 -15.84 25.75
C PRO A 326 -0.54 -14.80 25.54
N TRP A 327 -0.69 -13.84 26.47
CA TRP A 327 -1.72 -12.82 26.45
C TRP A 327 -1.12 -11.43 26.62
N HIS A 328 -1.73 -10.45 25.96
CA HIS A 328 -1.45 -9.03 26.11
C HIS A 328 -2.75 -8.27 26.36
N ASP A 329 -2.74 -7.34 27.30
CA ASP A 329 -3.89 -6.50 27.63
C ASP A 329 -3.71 -5.12 26.96
N GLN A 330 -4.38 -4.94 25.82
CA GLN A 330 -4.24 -3.76 24.97
C GLN A 330 -5.26 -2.69 25.36
N VAL A 331 -4.83 -1.42 25.42
CA VAL A 331 -5.71 -0.30 25.79
C VAL A 331 -6.70 0.02 24.67
N PHE A 332 -7.96 0.21 25.03
CA PHE A 332 -8.99 0.79 24.17
C PHE A 332 -9.58 2.07 24.76
N HIS A 333 -10.06 2.93 23.87
CA HIS A 333 -10.88 4.09 24.22
C HIS A 333 -12.26 3.92 23.57
N MET A 334 -13.31 4.37 24.24
CA MET A 334 -14.69 4.40 23.72
C MET A 334 -15.39 5.71 24.12
N ILE A 335 -16.22 6.23 23.22
CA ILE A 335 -17.05 7.41 23.44
C ILE A 335 -18.50 7.04 23.09
N ILE A 336 -19.36 7.08 24.11
CA ILE A 336 -20.81 6.90 23.98
C ILE A 336 -21.42 8.32 23.91
N PRO A 337 -22.13 8.67 22.82
CA PRO A 337 -22.67 10.02 22.63
C PRO A 337 -23.80 10.36 23.61
N ALA A 338 -24.06 11.65 23.81
CA ALA A 338 -25.17 12.12 24.63
C ALA A 338 -26.54 11.65 24.06
N SER A 339 -26.66 11.51 22.74
CA SER A 339 -27.84 10.99 22.06
C SER A 339 -28.11 9.49 22.24
N ALA A 340 -27.19 8.71 22.81
CA ALA A 340 -27.46 7.31 23.18
C ALA A 340 -28.27 7.23 24.48
N THR A 341 -29.29 6.38 24.54
CA THR A 341 -29.99 6.01 25.79
C THR A 341 -30.28 4.50 25.82
N PRO A 342 -30.69 3.89 26.95
CA PRO A 342 -31.09 2.48 27.00
C PRO A 342 -32.30 2.13 26.10
N GLU A 343 -33.11 3.14 25.75
CA GLU A 343 -34.25 3.02 24.84
C GLU A 343 -33.86 3.31 23.37
N GLU A 344 -32.74 3.99 23.15
CA GLU A 344 -32.21 4.38 21.84
C GLU A 344 -30.69 4.13 21.76
N PRO A 345 -30.25 2.86 21.80
CA PRO A 345 -28.85 2.48 21.66
C PRO A 345 -28.29 2.85 20.28
N LYS A 346 -26.97 3.03 20.19
CA LYS A 346 -26.31 3.57 18.99
C LYS A 346 -25.34 2.58 18.31
N PRO A 347 -25.33 2.50 16.96
CA PRO A 347 -24.41 1.67 16.19
C PRO A 347 -22.93 1.85 16.51
N LEU A 348 -22.17 0.79 16.23
CA LEU A 348 -20.73 0.71 16.45
C LEU A 348 -19.93 1.26 15.26
N LEU A 349 -19.07 2.26 15.49
CA LEU A 349 -18.09 2.75 14.51
C LEU A 349 -16.67 2.67 15.07
N GLN A 350 -15.91 1.64 14.70
CA GLN A 350 -14.50 1.54 15.10
C GLN A 350 -13.66 2.55 14.32
N TYR A 351 -12.76 3.26 15.02
CA TYR A 351 -11.91 4.29 14.44
C TYR A 351 -10.43 3.91 14.35
N GLY A 352 -9.86 4.04 13.15
CA GLY A 352 -8.41 3.95 12.91
C GLY A 352 -7.72 5.32 12.97
N HIS A 353 -6.69 5.44 13.81
CA HIS A 353 -5.95 6.68 14.03
C HIS A 353 -4.97 7.05 12.89
N GLY A 354 -4.56 8.32 12.84
CA GLY A 354 -3.56 8.85 11.90
C GLY A 354 -2.13 8.33 12.15
N LEU A 355 -1.18 8.78 11.33
CA LEU A 355 0.21 8.27 11.32
C LEU A 355 0.87 8.44 12.69
N PHE A 356 1.45 7.35 13.22
CA PHE A 356 2.03 7.28 14.57
C PHE A 356 1.11 7.85 15.66
N GLY A 357 -0.19 7.65 15.51
CA GLY A 357 -1.21 8.15 16.42
C GLY A 357 -1.46 7.26 17.65
N ALA A 358 -2.58 7.55 18.30
CA ALA A 358 -3.06 6.85 19.48
C ALA A 358 -4.59 6.73 19.46
N ALA A 359 -5.12 5.75 20.20
CA ALA A 359 -6.56 5.49 20.34
C ALA A 359 -7.39 6.72 20.78
N SER A 360 -6.78 7.60 21.58
CA SER A 360 -7.39 8.83 22.09
C SER A 360 -7.79 9.84 21.01
N GLN A 361 -7.38 9.69 19.75
CA GLN A 361 -7.77 10.58 18.64
C GLN A 361 -9.29 10.64 18.39
N ILE A 362 -10.07 9.63 18.80
CA ILE A 362 -11.55 9.68 18.77
C ILE A 362 -12.13 10.85 19.57
N SER A 363 -11.35 11.39 20.51
CA SER A 363 -11.72 12.52 21.37
C SER A 363 -11.69 13.87 20.65
N ALA A 364 -11.40 13.96 19.35
CA ALA A 364 -11.35 15.24 18.64
C ALA A 364 -12.74 15.90 18.57
N PRO A 365 -12.89 17.23 18.77
CA PRO A 365 -14.21 17.87 18.90
C PRO A 365 -15.18 17.62 17.74
N HIS A 366 -14.69 17.58 16.50
CA HIS A 366 -15.51 17.29 15.31
C HIS A 366 -16.09 15.86 15.34
N PHE A 367 -15.32 14.86 15.76
CA PHE A 367 -15.85 13.50 15.96
C PHE A 367 -16.89 13.46 17.07
N ARG A 368 -16.70 14.20 18.17
CA ARG A 368 -17.68 14.22 19.28
C ARG A 368 -19.01 14.83 18.83
N ALA A 369 -18.99 15.91 18.06
CA ALA A 369 -20.19 16.48 17.43
C ALA A 369 -20.85 15.48 16.46
N PHE A 370 -20.09 14.91 15.52
CA PHE A 370 -20.56 13.91 14.55
C PHE A 370 -21.21 12.69 15.22
N MET A 371 -20.56 12.11 16.24
CA MET A 371 -21.09 10.99 17.04
C MET A 371 -22.46 11.30 17.64
N ASN A 372 -22.63 12.51 18.16
CA ASN A 372 -23.83 12.91 18.86
C ASN A 372 -24.98 13.22 17.90
N GLU A 373 -24.70 13.95 16.82
CA GLU A 373 -25.69 14.32 15.82
C GLU A 373 -26.19 13.12 14.99
N PHE A 374 -25.27 12.30 14.48
CA PHE A 374 -25.60 11.17 13.61
C PHE A 374 -25.76 9.84 14.36
N GLY A 375 -25.42 9.79 15.66
CA GLY A 375 -25.75 8.71 16.57
C GLY A 375 -24.87 7.46 16.44
N TYR A 376 -23.57 7.58 16.73
CA TYR A 376 -22.62 6.47 16.71
C TYR A 376 -21.77 6.38 17.99
N VAL A 377 -21.52 5.17 18.48
CA VAL A 377 -20.48 4.90 19.50
C VAL A 377 -19.14 4.74 18.79
N PHE A 378 -18.19 5.66 19.02
CA PHE A 378 -16.82 5.46 18.54
C PHE A 378 -16.01 4.67 19.55
N PHE A 379 -15.12 3.82 19.06
CA PHE A 379 -14.09 3.18 19.87
C PHE A 379 -12.86 2.85 19.02
N GLY A 380 -11.71 2.65 19.67
CA GLY A 380 -10.48 2.30 18.97
C GLY A 380 -9.36 1.90 19.92
N THR A 381 -8.32 1.32 19.34
CA THR A 381 -7.06 1.00 20.00
C THR A 381 -5.87 1.50 19.17
N ALA A 382 -4.67 1.49 19.75
CA ALA A 382 -3.44 1.77 19.03
C ALA A 382 -3.18 0.66 18.00
N LEU A 383 -2.81 1.05 16.77
CA LEU A 383 -2.32 0.16 15.75
C LEU A 383 -0.83 -0.11 16.01
N ASP A 384 -0.55 -1.05 16.92
CA ASP A 384 0.80 -1.51 17.25
C ASP A 384 1.63 -1.74 15.97
N GLY A 385 2.83 -1.17 15.90
CA GLY A 385 3.69 -1.17 14.70
C GLY A 385 3.58 0.12 13.87
N MET A 386 2.52 0.90 14.06
CA MET A 386 2.28 2.22 13.45
C MET A 386 1.69 3.22 14.48
N ALA A 387 1.92 3.01 15.77
CA ALA A 387 1.47 3.87 16.87
C ALA A 387 2.58 4.81 17.35
N GLU A 388 2.24 5.80 18.19
CA GLU A 388 3.17 6.81 18.72
C GLU A 388 4.55 6.26 19.17
N PRO A 389 4.65 5.15 19.94
CA PRO A 389 5.95 4.61 20.37
C PRO A 389 6.81 4.04 19.25
N ASP A 390 6.21 3.59 18.14
CA ASP A 390 6.91 2.96 17.02
C ASP A 390 7.67 4.00 16.16
N SER A 391 7.24 5.27 16.19
CA SER A 391 7.83 6.39 15.43
C SER A 391 9.33 6.59 15.71
N VAL A 392 9.69 6.68 17.01
CA VAL A 392 11.06 6.89 17.49
C VAL A 392 11.93 5.69 17.13
N TRP A 393 11.37 4.48 17.21
CA TRP A 393 12.05 3.24 16.85
C TRP A 393 12.36 3.16 15.34
N ALA A 394 11.39 3.54 14.49
CA ALA A 394 11.57 3.56 13.03
C ALA A 394 12.65 4.57 12.61
N GLY A 395 12.59 5.80 13.14
CA GLY A 395 13.60 6.83 12.89
C GLY A 395 15.00 6.43 13.37
N ALA A 396 15.11 5.86 14.57
CA ALA A 396 16.37 5.35 15.09
C ALA A 396 16.92 4.17 14.27
N THR A 397 16.06 3.32 13.71
CA THR A 397 16.46 2.19 12.86
C THR A 397 17.03 2.66 11.52
N LEU A 398 16.37 3.62 10.86
CA LEU A 398 16.86 4.24 9.62
C LEU A 398 18.17 5.01 9.83
N ALA A 399 18.31 5.77 10.92
CA ALA A 399 19.56 6.44 11.26
C ALA A 399 20.66 5.43 11.66
N GLY A 400 20.28 4.29 12.24
CA GLY A 400 21.16 3.24 12.75
C GLY A 400 21.77 2.33 11.69
N SER A 401 21.15 2.17 10.52
CA SER A 401 21.55 1.17 9.53
C SER A 401 21.18 1.50 8.08
N SER A 402 21.92 0.95 7.12
CA SER A 402 21.50 0.85 5.71
C SER A 402 20.96 -0.55 5.35
N ASN A 403 20.85 -1.46 6.32
CA ASN A 403 20.13 -2.72 6.17
C ASN A 403 18.62 -2.48 6.30
N ILE A 404 17.89 -2.46 5.18
CA ILE A 404 16.43 -2.26 5.17
C ILE A 404 15.68 -3.40 5.87
N GLY A 405 16.24 -4.62 5.88
CA GLY A 405 15.68 -5.76 6.60
C GLY A 405 15.59 -5.54 8.13
N ASN A 406 16.33 -4.57 8.68
CA ASN A 406 16.18 -4.16 10.08
C ASN A 406 14.81 -3.55 10.40
N LEU A 407 14.03 -3.12 9.40
CA LEU A 407 12.65 -2.64 9.60
C LEU A 407 11.64 -3.77 9.84
N SER A 408 12.01 -5.05 9.60
CA SER A 408 11.09 -6.19 9.75
C SER A 408 10.26 -6.24 11.05
N PRO A 409 10.81 -5.91 12.25
CA PRO A 409 10.03 -5.85 13.49
C PRO A 409 8.83 -4.88 13.45
N MET A 410 8.87 -3.82 12.64
CA MET A 410 7.75 -2.87 12.51
C MET A 410 6.57 -3.53 11.78
N PHE A 411 6.83 -4.23 10.68
CA PHE A 411 5.80 -4.93 9.91
C PHE A 411 5.31 -6.18 10.64
N GLU A 412 6.20 -6.90 11.33
CA GLU A 412 5.87 -8.00 12.25
C GLU A 412 4.92 -7.53 13.35
N ARG A 413 5.25 -6.43 14.03
CA ARG A 413 4.39 -5.81 15.05
C ARG A 413 3.06 -5.30 14.48
N LEU A 414 3.05 -4.84 13.22
CA LEU A 414 1.83 -4.43 12.52
C LEU A 414 0.86 -5.60 12.25
N HIS A 415 1.32 -6.85 12.15
CA HIS A 415 0.41 -8.01 12.12
C HIS A 415 -0.33 -8.16 13.46
N GLN A 416 0.40 -8.03 14.57
CA GLN A 416 -0.17 -8.07 15.92
C GLN A 416 -1.15 -6.92 16.15
N GLY A 417 -0.81 -5.69 15.73
CA GLY A 417 -1.69 -4.52 15.83
C GLY A 417 -2.96 -4.66 14.99
N MET A 418 -2.85 -5.12 13.74
CA MET A 418 -4.01 -5.33 12.87
C MET A 418 -4.94 -6.43 13.42
N MET A 419 -4.39 -7.51 13.98
CA MET A 419 -5.15 -8.56 14.66
C MET A 419 -5.82 -8.05 15.95
N GLN A 420 -5.15 -7.22 16.75
CA GLN A 420 -5.74 -6.54 17.92
C GLN A 420 -6.95 -5.67 17.52
N GLN A 421 -6.92 -4.95 16.40
CA GLN A 421 -8.06 -4.15 15.93
C GLN A 421 -9.29 -5.04 15.63
N ILE A 422 -9.10 -6.24 15.06
CA ILE A 422 -10.19 -7.20 14.82
C ILE A 422 -10.75 -7.76 16.12
N ILE A 423 -9.88 -8.12 17.08
CA ILE A 423 -10.30 -8.61 18.39
C ILE A 423 -11.06 -7.55 19.20
N LEU A 424 -10.71 -6.26 19.07
CA LEU A 424 -11.45 -5.18 19.73
C LEU A 424 -12.93 -5.15 19.27
N MET A 425 -13.19 -5.29 17.97
CA MET A 425 -14.55 -5.38 17.44
C MET A 425 -15.31 -6.58 18.00
N ASP A 426 -14.71 -7.78 17.97
CA ASP A 426 -15.32 -8.99 18.54
C ASP A 426 -15.60 -8.85 20.05
N THR A 427 -14.70 -8.21 20.79
CA THR A 427 -14.83 -7.95 22.24
C THR A 427 -15.91 -6.91 22.56
N VAL A 428 -16.10 -5.89 21.73
CA VAL A 428 -17.19 -4.93 21.91
C VAL A 428 -18.55 -5.57 21.55
N ILE A 429 -18.61 -6.37 20.48
CA ILE A 429 -19.84 -7.07 20.07
C ILE A 429 -20.26 -8.13 21.09
N GLU A 430 -19.34 -8.99 21.54
CA GLU A 430 -19.68 -10.17 22.35
C GLU A 430 -19.42 -10.02 23.85
N GLY A 431 -18.58 -9.06 24.26
CA GLY A 431 -18.32 -8.72 25.67
C GLY A 431 -19.03 -7.44 26.08
N PHE A 432 -18.52 -6.29 25.63
CA PHE A 432 -18.90 -4.96 26.14
C PHE A 432 -20.37 -4.60 25.90
N SER A 433 -21.01 -5.07 24.82
CA SER A 433 -22.45 -4.88 24.58
C SER A 433 -23.36 -5.52 25.64
N LYS A 434 -22.80 -6.42 26.47
CA LYS A 434 -23.48 -7.16 27.55
C LYS A 434 -23.07 -6.67 28.94
N ASP A 435 -22.29 -5.60 29.01
CA ASP A 435 -21.88 -4.94 30.24
C ASP A 435 -23.10 -4.38 30.99
N GLU A 436 -23.18 -4.62 32.31
CA GLU A 436 -24.34 -4.25 33.13
C GLU A 436 -24.55 -2.72 33.21
N ASP A 437 -23.48 -1.93 33.11
CA ASP A 437 -23.52 -0.47 33.20
C ASP A 437 -23.67 0.20 31.83
N PHE A 438 -22.94 -0.30 30.83
CA PHE A 438 -22.72 0.41 29.56
C PHE A 438 -23.31 -0.31 28.33
N GLY A 439 -23.57 -1.61 28.40
CA GLY A 439 -24.00 -2.41 27.26
C GLY A 439 -25.32 -1.92 26.64
N ALA A 440 -26.25 -1.45 27.47
CA ALA A 440 -27.56 -0.94 27.06
C ALA A 440 -27.53 0.29 26.14
N TYR A 441 -26.39 0.97 26.00
CA TYR A 441 -26.25 2.15 25.13
C TYR A 441 -25.72 1.81 23.71
N LEU A 442 -25.32 0.56 23.47
CA LEU A 442 -24.69 0.10 22.23
C LEU A 442 -25.67 -0.74 21.41
N ASP A 443 -25.71 -0.52 20.09
CA ASP A 443 -26.28 -1.46 19.14
C ASP A 443 -25.16 -2.25 18.46
N PRO A 444 -24.84 -3.48 18.91
CA PRO A 444 -23.81 -4.31 18.28
C PRO A 444 -24.28 -4.94 16.95
N SER A 445 -25.55 -4.78 16.56
CA SER A 445 -26.06 -5.34 15.32
C SER A 445 -25.62 -4.56 14.09
N VAL A 446 -25.49 -3.23 14.18
CA VAL A 446 -24.95 -2.38 13.10
C VAL A 446 -23.51 -1.98 13.43
N ARG A 447 -22.56 -2.38 12.59
CA ARG A 447 -21.12 -2.28 12.90
C ARG A 447 -20.26 -1.93 11.68
N HIS A 448 -19.54 -0.82 11.78
CA HIS A 448 -18.83 -0.18 10.68
C HIS A 448 -17.41 0.23 11.08
N TYR A 449 -16.59 0.64 10.12
CA TYR A 449 -15.26 1.21 10.34
C TYR A 449 -15.11 2.59 9.70
N HIS A 450 -14.45 3.51 10.39
CA HIS A 450 -13.94 4.75 9.79
C HIS A 450 -12.46 4.95 10.12
N GLY A 451 -11.65 5.39 9.16
CA GLY A 451 -10.29 5.82 9.43
C GLY A 451 -9.88 6.99 8.53
N ILE A 452 -8.91 7.77 9.01
CA ILE A 452 -8.36 8.94 8.31
C ILE A 452 -6.85 8.81 8.24
N SER A 453 -6.21 9.24 7.14
CA SER A 453 -4.76 9.19 6.97
C SER A 453 -4.28 7.74 7.05
N GLN A 454 -3.31 7.43 7.92
CA GLN A 454 -2.90 6.08 8.27
C GLN A 454 -4.06 5.12 8.56
N GLY A 455 -5.12 5.59 9.23
CA GLY A 455 -6.32 4.79 9.51
C GLY A 455 -7.21 4.60 8.28
N GLY A 456 -7.19 5.52 7.32
CA GLY A 456 -7.85 5.40 6.02
C GLY A 456 -7.10 4.42 5.12
N ILE A 457 -5.76 4.47 5.14
CA ILE A 457 -4.86 3.52 4.49
C ILE A 457 -5.09 2.12 5.08
N MET A 458 -4.66 1.89 6.33
CA MET A 458 -4.69 0.58 6.99
C MET A 458 -6.13 0.05 7.20
N GLY A 459 -7.12 0.94 7.11
CA GLY A 459 -8.53 0.59 7.05
C GLY A 459 -8.92 -0.33 5.89
N ALA A 460 -8.22 -0.27 4.75
CA ALA A 460 -8.43 -1.22 3.65
C ALA A 460 -7.97 -2.65 4.03
N VAL A 461 -6.86 -2.79 4.76
CA VAL A 461 -6.40 -4.09 5.28
C VAL A 461 -7.38 -4.63 6.32
N TYR A 462 -7.79 -3.79 7.29
CA TYR A 462 -8.82 -4.12 8.28
C TYR A 462 -10.10 -4.59 7.59
N ALA A 463 -10.59 -3.85 6.58
CA ALA A 463 -11.81 -4.17 5.86
C ALA A 463 -11.68 -5.47 5.05
N ALA A 464 -10.53 -5.72 4.40
CA ALA A 464 -10.29 -6.93 3.62
C ALA A 464 -10.27 -8.21 4.48
N ILE A 465 -9.87 -8.12 5.76
CA ILE A 465 -9.82 -9.27 6.66
C ILE A 465 -11.01 -9.35 7.65
N SER A 466 -11.74 -8.27 7.90
CA SER A 466 -12.76 -8.23 8.95
C SER A 466 -14.01 -9.05 8.58
N PRO A 467 -14.40 -10.04 9.39
CA PRO A 467 -15.69 -10.71 9.27
C PRO A 467 -16.83 -9.86 9.87
N HIS A 468 -16.50 -8.84 10.66
CA HIS A 468 -17.48 -8.07 11.42
C HIS A 468 -18.14 -6.97 10.60
N ILE A 469 -17.37 -5.99 10.12
CA ILE A 469 -17.95 -4.74 9.59
C ILE A 469 -18.72 -4.94 8.28
N GLU A 470 -19.75 -4.13 8.11
CA GLU A 470 -20.61 -4.09 6.92
C GLU A 470 -20.23 -2.96 5.95
N ARG A 471 -19.64 -1.88 6.47
CA ARG A 471 -19.23 -0.68 5.71
C ARG A 471 -17.88 -0.17 6.21
N ALA A 472 -17.02 0.25 5.28
CA ALA A 472 -15.76 0.94 5.61
C ALA A 472 -15.73 2.35 5.00
N ALA A 473 -15.33 3.35 5.78
CA ALA A 473 -15.17 4.74 5.34
C ALA A 473 -13.71 5.19 5.51
N LEU A 474 -13.01 5.35 4.39
CA LEU A 474 -11.60 5.71 4.33
C LEU A 474 -11.49 7.19 3.93
N GLY A 475 -10.75 8.01 4.69
CA GLY A 475 -10.49 9.42 4.39
C GLY A 475 -9.00 9.69 4.19
N VAL A 476 -8.65 10.47 3.15
CA VAL A 476 -7.28 10.83 2.73
C VAL A 476 -6.32 9.62 2.80
N MET A 477 -6.56 8.67 1.90
CA MET A 477 -5.93 7.35 1.83
C MET A 477 -5.21 7.14 0.50
N GLY A 478 -4.37 6.11 0.43
CA GLY A 478 -3.77 5.69 -0.84
C GLY A 478 -2.87 4.47 -0.68
N GLN A 479 -2.41 3.94 -1.80
CA GLN A 479 -1.44 2.83 -1.87
C GLN A 479 -0.66 2.92 -3.21
N PRO A 480 0.48 2.24 -3.36
CA PRO A 480 1.31 1.62 -2.33
C PRO A 480 2.19 2.65 -1.58
N TYR A 481 2.81 2.26 -0.48
CA TYR A 481 3.77 3.10 0.24
C TYR A 481 5.00 3.47 -0.60
N SER A 482 5.40 2.57 -1.49
CA SER A 482 6.45 2.80 -2.48
C SER A 482 6.17 3.95 -3.47
N LEU A 483 4.91 4.43 -3.54
CA LEU A 483 4.50 5.67 -4.20
C LEU A 483 4.37 6.83 -3.20
N LEU A 484 3.62 6.63 -2.11
CA LEU A 484 3.24 7.71 -1.20
C LEU A 484 4.43 8.39 -0.52
N LEU A 485 5.41 7.63 -0.04
CA LEU A 485 6.43 8.17 0.87
C LEU A 485 7.27 9.30 0.24
N PHE A 486 7.72 9.15 -1.01
CA PHE A 486 8.47 10.22 -1.70
C PHE A 486 7.61 11.44 -2.07
N ARG A 487 6.28 11.33 -1.99
CA ARG A 487 5.31 12.41 -2.26
C ARG A 487 4.68 12.97 -0.98
N SER A 488 5.18 12.58 0.20
CA SER A 488 4.59 12.91 1.50
C SER A 488 5.52 13.80 2.35
N VAL A 489 4.98 14.91 2.89
CA VAL A 489 5.74 15.75 3.83
C VAL A 489 6.10 15.01 5.12
N ASP A 490 5.27 14.05 5.57
CA ASP A 490 5.48 13.26 6.78
C ASP A 490 6.72 12.35 6.67
N PHE A 491 7.08 11.93 5.46
CA PHE A 491 8.27 11.11 5.24
C PHE A 491 9.57 11.92 5.34
N THR A 492 9.54 13.25 5.18
CA THR A 492 10.74 14.12 5.14
C THR A 492 11.78 13.84 6.24
N PRO A 493 11.40 13.67 7.54
CA PRO A 493 12.37 13.38 8.60
C PRO A 493 12.99 11.98 8.46
N PHE A 494 12.18 10.98 8.11
CA PHE A 494 12.61 9.60 7.89
C PHE A 494 13.50 9.47 6.65
N PHE A 495 13.18 10.23 5.59
CA PHE A 495 14.03 10.32 4.40
C PHE A 495 15.40 10.91 4.75
N GLY A 496 15.46 11.98 5.55
CA GLY A 496 16.72 12.54 6.05
C GLY A 496 17.57 11.52 6.82
N PHE A 497 16.95 10.68 7.66
CA PHE A 497 17.66 9.57 8.33
C PHE A 497 18.16 8.51 7.33
N MET A 498 17.38 8.16 6.31
CA MET A 498 17.82 7.24 5.26
C MET A 498 18.99 7.83 4.44
N GLN A 499 18.95 9.11 4.07
CA GLN A 499 20.02 9.79 3.32
C GLN A 499 21.36 9.83 4.07
N ILE A 500 21.35 9.86 5.41
CA ILE A 500 22.58 9.77 6.23
C ILE A 500 23.26 8.39 6.09
N ARG A 501 22.51 7.34 5.75
CA ARG A 501 23.01 5.95 5.66
C ARG A 501 23.09 5.40 4.24
N ILE A 502 22.37 6.02 3.31
CA ILE A 502 22.30 5.68 1.90
C ILE A 502 22.70 6.93 1.11
N SER A 503 23.97 7.02 0.74
CA SER A 503 24.53 8.17 0.00
C SER A 503 24.40 8.07 -1.52
N ASP A 504 24.05 6.90 -2.04
CA ASP A 504 23.73 6.68 -3.46
C ASP A 504 22.23 6.91 -3.68
N PRO A 505 21.80 7.91 -4.47
CA PRO A 505 20.38 8.24 -4.63
C PRO A 505 19.53 7.09 -5.17
N ARG A 506 20.11 6.23 -6.01
CA ARG A 506 19.43 5.03 -6.54
C ARG A 506 19.02 4.08 -5.42
N GLY A 507 19.78 4.09 -4.33
CA GLY A 507 19.49 3.36 -3.11
C GLY A 507 18.28 3.87 -2.33
N TRP A 508 17.80 5.09 -2.56
CA TRP A 508 16.60 5.61 -1.88
C TRP A 508 15.35 4.92 -2.42
N GLN A 509 15.12 5.03 -3.74
CA GLN A 509 14.00 4.33 -4.40
C GLN A 509 14.11 2.81 -4.20
N MET A 510 15.32 2.24 -4.34
CA MET A 510 15.55 0.81 -4.11
C MET A 510 15.20 0.38 -2.68
N GLY A 511 15.65 1.12 -1.67
CA GLY A 511 15.42 0.76 -0.26
C GLY A 511 13.94 0.75 0.10
N ILE A 512 13.18 1.74 -0.38
CA ILE A 512 11.73 1.81 -0.16
C ILE A 512 10.96 0.78 -1.01
N SER A 513 11.35 0.53 -2.26
CA SER A 513 10.74 -0.52 -3.07
C SER A 513 11.00 -1.92 -2.45
N LEU A 514 12.20 -2.18 -1.95
CA LEU A 514 12.50 -3.43 -1.23
C LEU A 514 11.67 -3.56 0.06
N ALA A 515 11.47 -2.47 0.81
CA ALA A 515 10.61 -2.46 1.99
C ALA A 515 9.12 -2.77 1.68
N GLN A 516 8.62 -2.41 0.48
CA GLN A 516 7.25 -2.72 0.05
C GLN A 516 6.92 -4.21 0.15
N MET A 517 7.88 -5.10 -0.12
CA MET A 517 7.67 -6.56 -0.01
C MET A 517 7.32 -7.04 1.40
N LEU A 518 7.76 -6.30 2.43
CA LEU A 518 7.41 -6.59 3.83
C LEU A 518 6.14 -5.85 4.26
N TRP A 519 5.89 -4.67 3.67
CA TRP A 519 4.64 -3.94 3.84
C TRP A 519 3.45 -4.70 3.27
N ASP A 520 3.53 -5.31 2.08
CA ASP A 520 2.40 -6.00 1.42
C ASP A 520 1.65 -6.98 2.33
N ARG A 521 2.33 -7.58 3.30
CA ARG A 521 1.75 -8.51 4.28
C ARG A 521 0.80 -7.86 5.29
N VAL A 522 0.81 -6.53 5.40
CA VAL A 522 0.08 -5.69 6.38
C VAL A 522 -0.33 -4.30 5.84
N GLU A 523 -0.12 -3.99 4.56
CA GLU A 523 -0.37 -2.70 3.90
C GLU A 523 -1.36 -2.90 2.73
N PRO A 524 -2.21 -1.92 2.42
CA PRO A 524 -3.29 -2.07 1.43
C PRO A 524 -2.93 -2.70 0.09
N ASN A 525 -1.72 -2.54 -0.42
CA ASN A 525 -1.33 -3.15 -1.70
C ASN A 525 -1.56 -4.68 -1.75
N GLY A 526 -1.34 -5.41 -0.66
CA GLY A 526 -1.57 -6.86 -0.58
C GLY A 526 -3.01 -7.28 -0.25
N TYR A 527 -3.94 -6.34 -0.08
CA TYR A 527 -5.28 -6.60 0.48
C TYR A 527 -6.44 -5.95 -0.28
N THR A 528 -6.27 -4.74 -0.81
CA THR A 528 -7.34 -3.92 -1.40
C THR A 528 -8.03 -4.58 -2.58
N VAL A 529 -7.30 -5.34 -3.41
CA VAL A 529 -7.89 -6.08 -4.54
C VAL A 529 -8.99 -7.06 -4.08
N HIS A 530 -8.89 -7.57 -2.86
CA HIS A 530 -9.87 -8.49 -2.28
C HIS A 530 -11.12 -7.82 -1.69
N LEU A 531 -11.18 -6.49 -1.70
CA LEU A 531 -12.41 -5.72 -1.47
C LEU A 531 -13.16 -5.42 -2.77
N ARG A 532 -12.61 -5.77 -3.95
CA ARG A 532 -13.33 -5.71 -5.21
C ARG A 532 -14.48 -6.73 -5.22
N PRO A 533 -15.69 -6.38 -5.71
CA PRO A 533 -16.79 -7.32 -5.85
C PRO A 533 -16.37 -8.61 -6.57
N GLY A 534 -16.51 -9.73 -5.88
CA GLY A 534 -16.15 -11.07 -6.39
C GLY A 534 -14.75 -11.58 -6.05
N GLN A 535 -13.80 -10.74 -5.61
CA GLN A 535 -12.39 -11.13 -5.40
C GLN A 535 -11.99 -11.38 -3.92
N ARG A 536 -12.97 -11.53 -3.02
CA ARG A 536 -12.76 -11.73 -1.57
C ARG A 536 -11.74 -12.84 -1.24
N LEU A 537 -10.80 -12.54 -0.34
CA LEU A 537 -9.79 -13.47 0.20
C LEU A 537 -10.40 -14.82 0.64
N ARG A 538 -11.52 -14.76 1.34
CA ARG A 538 -12.10 -15.88 2.08
C ARG A 538 -13.64 -15.77 2.12
N PRO A 539 -14.39 -16.89 2.08
CA PRO A 539 -15.86 -16.85 2.19
C PRO A 539 -16.37 -16.31 3.53
N ASP A 540 -15.58 -16.44 4.60
CA ASP A 540 -15.85 -15.90 5.94
C ASP A 540 -15.70 -14.38 6.05
N VAL A 541 -15.19 -13.70 5.03
CA VAL A 541 -15.16 -12.23 4.97
C VAL A 541 -16.48 -11.70 4.43
N THR A 542 -17.17 -10.93 5.27
CA THR A 542 -18.40 -10.20 4.96
C THR A 542 -18.22 -9.31 3.72
N VAL A 543 -19.18 -9.37 2.79
CA VAL A 543 -19.28 -8.41 1.68
C VAL A 543 -19.56 -7.04 2.29
N LYS A 544 -18.76 -6.06 1.92
CA LYS A 544 -18.83 -4.69 2.43
C LYS A 544 -18.48 -3.73 1.30
N ASN A 545 -19.18 -2.61 1.24
CA ASN A 545 -18.81 -1.49 0.39
C ASN A 545 -17.74 -0.62 1.08
N VAL A 546 -17.07 0.20 0.27
CA VAL A 546 -16.00 1.10 0.69
C VAL A 546 -16.22 2.49 0.13
N LEU A 547 -16.44 3.45 1.02
CA LEU A 547 -16.35 4.89 0.75
C LEU A 547 -14.88 5.29 0.87
N MET A 548 -14.37 5.95 -0.18
CA MET A 548 -13.12 6.67 -0.17
C MET A 548 -13.41 8.17 -0.32
N ARG A 549 -12.76 9.01 0.49
CA ARG A 549 -12.79 10.47 0.31
C ARG A 549 -11.37 11.03 0.24
N GLY A 550 -11.00 11.63 -0.88
CA GLY A 550 -9.70 12.26 -1.10
C GLY A 550 -9.79 13.79 -1.05
N ALA A 551 -8.64 14.45 -0.81
CA ALA A 551 -8.50 15.89 -0.91
C ALA A 551 -7.52 16.22 -2.03
N LEU A 552 -7.90 17.08 -2.97
CA LEU A 552 -7.01 17.49 -4.06
C LEU A 552 -5.84 18.30 -3.51
N GLY A 553 -4.64 18.05 -4.03
CA GLY A 553 -3.41 18.69 -3.58
C GLY A 553 -3.03 18.39 -2.12
N ASP A 554 -3.39 17.21 -1.59
CA ASP A 554 -2.97 16.73 -0.26
C ASP A 554 -1.44 16.57 -0.16
N HIS A 555 -0.84 17.13 0.90
CA HIS A 555 0.62 17.15 1.09
C HIS A 555 1.17 15.89 1.78
N GLN A 556 0.31 15.09 2.42
CA GLN A 556 0.66 13.91 3.22
C GLN A 556 0.35 12.60 2.48
N VAL A 557 -0.77 12.55 1.75
CA VAL A 557 -1.27 11.36 1.05
C VAL A 557 -1.72 11.73 -0.38
N ASN A 558 -0.82 11.54 -1.33
CA ASN A 558 -1.02 11.93 -2.72
C ASN A 558 -2.14 11.16 -3.44
N GLN A 559 -2.97 11.88 -4.22
CA GLN A 559 -4.19 11.36 -4.85
C GLN A 559 -3.95 10.29 -5.93
N LEU A 560 -2.77 10.23 -6.57
CA LEU A 560 -2.41 9.09 -7.43
C LEU A 560 -2.51 7.76 -6.65
N GLY A 561 -2.15 7.77 -5.37
CA GLY A 561 -2.28 6.61 -4.49
C GLY A 561 -3.73 6.28 -4.14
N ALA A 562 -4.60 7.29 -4.04
CA ALA A 562 -6.04 7.10 -3.91
C ALA A 562 -6.63 6.48 -5.19
N HIS A 563 -6.20 6.92 -6.37
CA HIS A 563 -6.67 6.38 -7.65
C HIS A 563 -6.22 4.93 -7.87
N ILE A 564 -5.00 4.56 -7.46
CA ILE A 564 -4.53 3.15 -7.46
C ILE A 564 -5.40 2.30 -6.53
N MET A 565 -5.70 2.79 -5.32
CA MET A 565 -6.59 2.08 -4.38
C MET A 565 -8.02 1.95 -4.94
N ALA A 566 -8.54 2.98 -5.62
CA ALA A 566 -9.88 2.96 -6.24
C ALA A 566 -9.96 1.95 -7.40
N ARG A 567 -8.96 1.91 -8.29
CA ARG A 567 -8.87 0.89 -9.35
C ARG A 567 -8.71 -0.52 -8.77
N ALA A 568 -7.95 -0.69 -7.68
CA ALA A 568 -7.85 -1.95 -6.95
C ALA A 568 -9.22 -2.40 -6.40
N LEU A 569 -9.98 -1.49 -5.78
CA LEU A 569 -11.34 -1.73 -5.26
C LEU A 569 -12.40 -1.99 -6.34
N GLY A 570 -12.12 -1.68 -7.61
CA GLY A 570 -13.16 -1.54 -8.63
C GLY A 570 -14.19 -0.47 -8.24
N ALA A 571 -13.71 0.60 -7.61
CA ALA A 571 -14.54 1.72 -7.16
C ALA A 571 -14.90 2.65 -8.33
N LYS A 572 -16.02 3.37 -8.18
CA LYS A 572 -16.45 4.44 -9.09
C LYS A 572 -15.99 5.81 -8.59
N ALA A 573 -15.85 6.78 -9.48
CA ALA A 573 -15.71 8.18 -9.09
C ALA A 573 -17.09 8.78 -8.93
N LEU A 574 -17.38 9.36 -7.76
CA LEU A 574 -18.58 10.15 -7.55
C LEU A 574 -18.38 11.53 -8.21
N ASP A 575 -19.34 11.97 -9.01
CA ASP A 575 -19.30 13.28 -9.66
C ASP A 575 -19.49 14.41 -8.63
N THR A 576 -18.36 15.01 -8.25
CA THR A 576 -18.27 16.21 -7.40
C THR A 576 -17.89 17.47 -8.18
N GLY A 577 -17.90 17.42 -9.52
CA GLY A 577 -17.46 18.51 -10.42
C GLY A 577 -15.94 18.68 -10.56
N VAL A 578 -15.14 18.24 -9.57
CA VAL A 578 -13.70 18.56 -9.48
C VAL A 578 -12.78 17.81 -10.45
N ARG A 579 -13.29 16.83 -11.21
CA ARG A 579 -12.56 16.09 -12.26
C ARG A 579 -13.40 16.05 -13.55
N PRO A 580 -13.50 17.15 -14.31
CA PRO A 580 -14.39 17.24 -15.47
C PRO A 580 -14.03 16.28 -16.61
N ASN A 581 -12.76 15.83 -16.69
CA ASN A 581 -12.29 14.83 -17.64
C ASN A 581 -12.41 13.37 -17.11
N GLY A 582 -12.93 13.19 -15.89
CA GLY A 582 -12.94 11.91 -15.18
C GLY A 582 -11.58 11.57 -14.55
N ILE A 583 -11.36 10.28 -14.27
CA ILE A 583 -10.09 9.70 -13.81
C ILE A 583 -9.83 8.42 -14.62
N PHE A 584 -8.62 8.20 -15.12
CA PHE A 584 -8.30 7.08 -16.02
C PHE A 584 -8.71 5.74 -15.42
N GLY A 585 -9.49 4.95 -16.15
CA GLY A 585 -9.88 3.59 -15.74
C GLY A 585 -10.84 3.52 -14.55
N ILE A 586 -11.51 4.62 -14.19
CA ILE A 586 -12.54 4.70 -13.15
C ILE A 586 -13.83 5.25 -13.78
N GLU A 587 -14.99 4.64 -13.49
CA GLU A 587 -16.29 5.11 -14.01
C GLU A 587 -16.78 6.31 -13.18
N THR A 588 -16.99 7.47 -13.80
CA THR A 588 -17.63 8.64 -13.14
C THR A 588 -19.15 8.50 -13.15
N VAL A 589 -19.79 8.69 -11.98
CA VAL A 589 -21.24 8.57 -11.78
C VAL A 589 -21.77 9.60 -10.80
N GLY A 590 -22.99 10.11 -11.02
CA GLY A 590 -23.63 11.07 -10.11
C GLY A 590 -24.12 10.47 -8.78
N SER A 591 -24.20 9.14 -8.66
CA SER A 591 -24.49 8.43 -7.41
C SER A 591 -24.11 6.94 -7.51
N THR A 592 -24.00 6.25 -6.38
CA THR A 592 -23.78 4.79 -6.30
C THR A 592 -24.75 4.09 -5.36
N SER A 593 -25.01 2.81 -5.60
CA SER A 593 -25.86 1.95 -4.78
C SER A 593 -25.17 1.46 -3.50
N GLU A 594 -25.96 0.91 -2.56
CA GLU A 594 -25.51 0.29 -1.30
C GLU A 594 -24.47 -0.83 -1.44
N THR A 595 -24.18 -1.31 -2.66
CA THR A 595 -23.25 -2.43 -2.94
C THR A 595 -21.97 -2.01 -3.65
N GLU A 596 -21.82 -0.75 -4.04
CA GLU A 596 -20.73 -0.27 -4.88
C GLU A 596 -19.66 0.48 -4.06
N ASN A 597 -18.39 0.19 -4.34
CA ASN A 597 -17.26 0.96 -3.82
C ASN A 597 -17.17 2.30 -4.57
N PHE A 598 -16.81 3.40 -3.90
CA PHE A 598 -16.69 4.70 -4.56
C PHE A 598 -15.68 5.66 -3.92
N LEU A 599 -15.14 6.55 -4.75
CA LEU A 599 -14.24 7.65 -4.41
C LEU A 599 -14.95 8.98 -4.66
N ALA A 600 -14.99 9.84 -3.65
CA ALA A 600 -15.31 11.26 -3.79
C ALA A 600 -14.04 12.09 -3.59
N GLU A 601 -13.69 12.95 -4.54
CA GLU A 601 -12.62 13.94 -4.36
C GLU A 601 -13.21 15.31 -4.03
N TYR A 602 -12.52 16.03 -3.15
CA TYR A 602 -12.88 17.37 -2.69
C TYR A 602 -11.74 18.35 -2.99
N ASP A 603 -12.03 19.46 -3.65
CA ASP A 603 -11.08 20.55 -3.86
C ASP A 603 -11.04 21.49 -2.64
N PHE A 604 -9.89 22.14 -2.46
CA PHE A 604 -9.63 23.17 -1.47
C PHE A 604 -8.85 24.38 -2.01
N GLY A 605 -8.80 24.57 -3.34
CA GLY A 605 -7.99 25.60 -4.00
C GLY A 605 -6.50 25.26 -4.05
N ASN A 606 -6.15 23.98 -3.87
CA ASN A 606 -4.79 23.48 -3.85
C ASN A 606 -4.39 22.98 -5.26
N PRO A 607 -3.18 23.29 -5.77
CA PRO A 607 -2.71 22.77 -7.05
C PRO A 607 -2.82 21.25 -7.13
N ILE A 608 -3.48 20.77 -8.18
CA ILE A 608 -3.76 19.35 -8.41
C ILE A 608 -2.47 18.63 -8.80
N ASP A 609 -2.26 17.46 -8.19
CA ASP A 609 -1.26 16.42 -8.51
C ASP A 609 0.17 16.90 -8.88
N PRO A 610 1.16 16.87 -7.94
CA PRO A 610 2.51 17.36 -8.21
C PRO A 610 3.18 16.64 -9.40
N PRO A 611 3.84 17.37 -10.32
CA PRO A 611 4.32 16.86 -11.61
C PRO A 611 5.55 15.92 -11.51
N CYS A 612 5.89 15.44 -10.32
CA CYS A 612 7.09 14.67 -10.03
C CYS A 612 6.96 13.87 -8.72
N ASN A 613 7.98 13.09 -8.37
CA ASN A 613 8.04 12.30 -7.14
C ASN A 613 8.57 13.07 -5.91
N LEU A 614 8.12 14.32 -5.74
CA LEU A 614 8.36 15.15 -4.55
C LEU A 614 7.02 15.49 -3.89
N PRO A 615 6.98 15.79 -2.57
CA PRO A 615 5.81 16.39 -1.96
C PRO A 615 5.58 17.82 -2.50
N PRO A 616 4.33 18.33 -2.51
CA PRO A 616 3.99 19.72 -2.86
C PRO A 616 4.44 20.71 -1.76
N ALA A 617 5.76 20.79 -1.53
CA ALA A 617 6.35 21.51 -0.41
C ALA A 617 7.61 22.31 -0.79
N TYR A 618 7.65 23.59 -0.40
CA TYR A 618 8.79 24.48 -0.52
C TYR A 618 9.53 24.61 0.82
N LYS A 619 10.82 24.24 0.87
CA LYS A 619 11.69 24.26 2.08
C LYS A 619 11.09 23.54 3.31
N GLY A 620 10.36 22.43 3.09
CA GLY A 620 9.72 21.67 4.17
C GLY A 620 8.47 22.34 4.77
N LYS A 621 7.91 23.34 4.08
CA LYS A 621 6.55 23.86 4.29
C LYS A 621 5.71 23.54 3.05
N GLY A 622 4.39 23.46 3.17
CA GLY A 622 3.52 23.34 2.01
C GLY A 622 3.72 24.48 1.01
N ILE A 623 3.46 24.22 -0.29
CA ILE A 623 3.39 25.29 -1.30
C ILE A 623 2.16 26.18 -1.04
N CYS A 624 1.05 25.59 -0.59
CA CYS A 624 -0.15 26.27 -0.10
C CYS A 624 -0.50 25.78 1.33
N ASP A 625 -1.71 26.06 1.84
CA ASP A 625 -2.24 25.41 3.03
C ASP A 625 -2.64 23.95 2.76
N ASP A 626 -2.08 23.02 3.54
CA ASP A 626 -2.29 21.56 3.41
C ASP A 626 -3.78 21.15 3.61
N PRO A 627 -4.42 20.52 2.61
CA PRO A 627 -5.83 20.16 2.68
C PRO A 627 -6.11 18.84 3.42
N HIS A 628 -5.09 18.05 3.76
CA HIS A 628 -5.24 16.77 4.50
C HIS A 628 -6.10 16.90 5.77
N GLY A 629 -5.98 18.04 6.46
CA GLY A 629 -6.73 18.36 7.67
C GLY A 629 -8.06 19.09 7.46
N LYS A 630 -8.41 19.51 6.23
CA LYS A 630 -9.61 20.32 5.92
C LYS A 630 -10.86 19.45 5.76
N LEU A 631 -10.78 18.40 4.94
CA LEU A 631 -11.89 17.51 4.55
C LEU A 631 -12.81 17.04 5.69
N ARG A 632 -12.24 16.61 6.82
CA ARG A 632 -12.99 16.10 7.99
C ARG A 632 -13.70 17.19 8.83
N LYS A 633 -13.87 18.39 8.29
CA LYS A 633 -14.48 19.56 8.95
C LYS A 633 -15.50 20.28 8.05
N THR A 634 -15.68 19.87 6.80
CA THR A 634 -16.66 20.46 5.88
C THR A 634 -18.00 19.75 6.06
N ARG A 635 -19.11 20.50 5.96
CA ARG A 635 -20.41 19.93 6.33
C ARG A 635 -20.90 18.93 5.28
N ALA A 636 -20.61 19.17 4.01
CA ALA A 636 -20.84 18.23 2.92
C ALA A 636 -20.13 16.88 3.14
N ALA A 637 -18.90 16.87 3.69
CA ALA A 637 -18.17 15.64 3.97
C ALA A 637 -18.66 14.90 5.23
N GLU A 638 -19.17 15.61 6.24
CA GLU A 638 -19.91 15.01 7.36
C GLU A 638 -21.22 14.37 6.87
N MET A 639 -22.02 15.11 6.09
CA MET A 639 -23.30 14.63 5.55
C MET A 639 -23.12 13.42 4.64
N GLN A 640 -22.11 13.42 3.76
CA GLN A 640 -21.78 12.25 2.93
C GLN A 640 -21.38 11.05 3.79
N LEU A 641 -20.55 11.23 4.82
CA LEU A 641 -20.16 10.14 5.73
C LEU A 641 -21.38 9.58 6.48
N ALA A 642 -22.23 10.44 7.02
CA ALA A 642 -23.42 10.04 7.77
C ALA A 642 -24.44 9.32 6.88
N HIS A 643 -24.68 9.83 5.66
CA HIS A 643 -25.52 9.18 4.67
C HIS A 643 -24.97 7.81 4.29
N TYR A 644 -23.69 7.71 3.90
CA TYR A 644 -23.04 6.45 3.56
C TYR A 644 -23.07 5.43 4.70
N LEU A 645 -22.82 5.85 5.95
CA LEU A 645 -22.89 4.94 7.11
C LEU A 645 -24.33 4.48 7.40
N LEU A 646 -25.36 5.21 6.94
CA LEU A 646 -26.77 4.82 7.08
C LEU A 646 -27.27 3.96 5.91
N THR A 647 -27.14 4.43 4.67
CA THR A 647 -27.67 3.82 3.45
C THR A 647 -26.67 2.91 2.74
N GLY A 648 -25.38 3.22 2.82
CA GLY A 648 -24.33 2.63 1.98
C GLY A 648 -24.25 3.24 0.58
N GLU A 649 -25.18 4.12 0.21
CA GLU A 649 -25.22 4.78 -1.09
C GLU A 649 -24.19 5.92 -1.15
N GLY A 650 -23.69 6.18 -2.35
CA GLY A 650 -22.84 7.33 -2.65
C GLY A 650 -23.66 8.45 -3.24
N GLN A 651 -23.75 9.58 -2.52
CA GLN A 651 -24.41 10.78 -2.98
C GLN A 651 -23.47 11.98 -2.83
N ASN A 652 -23.51 12.90 -3.80
CA ASN A 652 -22.84 14.18 -3.70
C ASN A 652 -23.66 15.13 -2.81
N PHE A 653 -23.03 15.63 -1.73
CA PHE A 653 -23.61 16.58 -0.77
C PHE A 653 -23.10 18.01 -0.96
N CYS A 654 -22.40 18.29 -2.06
CA CYS A 654 -22.04 19.63 -2.55
C CYS A 654 -22.96 20.06 -3.71
N PRO A 655 -24.17 20.63 -3.47
CA PRO A 655 -25.03 21.11 -4.54
C PRO A 655 -24.62 22.48 -5.11
N ASP A 656 -24.08 23.36 -4.27
CA ASP A 656 -23.78 24.78 -4.59
C ASP A 656 -22.34 25.20 -4.20
N GLY A 657 -21.53 24.25 -3.72
CA GLY A 657 -20.21 24.46 -3.11
C GLY A 657 -20.25 25.04 -1.69
N GLU A 658 -19.33 24.63 -0.79
CA GLU A 658 -19.13 25.34 0.49
C GLU A 658 -18.03 26.40 0.34
N GLU A 659 -18.28 27.63 0.80
CA GLU A 659 -17.28 28.71 0.84
C GLU A 659 -16.17 28.36 1.85
N ILE A 660 -14.96 28.10 1.35
CA ILE A 660 -13.77 27.88 2.17
C ILE A 660 -13.23 29.25 2.62
N ALA A 661 -12.80 29.34 3.87
CA ALA A 661 -11.98 30.47 4.32
C ALA A 661 -10.74 30.64 3.42
N GLU A 662 -10.36 31.89 3.17
CA GLU A 662 -9.23 32.31 2.30
C GLU A 662 -8.07 31.31 2.32
N SER A 663 -7.72 30.75 1.16
CA SER A 663 -6.49 29.96 1.00
C SER A 663 -5.29 30.83 1.36
N GLY A 664 -4.50 30.45 2.36
CA GLY A 664 -3.26 31.15 2.67
C GLY A 664 -2.33 31.20 1.46
N ASP A 665 -1.74 32.38 1.22
CA ASP A 665 -0.95 32.73 0.02
C ASP A 665 -0.12 31.56 -0.53
N CYS A 666 -0.53 30.97 -1.66
CA CYS A 666 0.24 29.92 -2.32
C CYS A 666 1.59 30.47 -2.80
N ILE A 667 2.67 29.92 -2.27
CA ILE A 667 4.05 30.33 -2.55
C ILE A 667 4.55 29.58 -3.79
N PHE A 668 4.04 29.96 -4.96
CA PHE A 668 4.61 29.52 -6.24
C PHE A 668 5.99 30.17 -6.45
N PRO A 669 7.06 29.39 -6.69
CA PRO A 669 8.30 29.93 -7.26
C PRO A 669 8.02 30.59 -8.60
N THR A 670 8.52 31.81 -8.81
CA THR A 670 8.35 32.51 -10.11
C THR A 670 9.55 32.27 -11.03
N ALA A 671 9.31 32.30 -12.34
CA ALA A 671 10.37 32.26 -13.35
C ALA A 671 11.37 33.42 -13.12
N GLY A 672 12.62 33.08 -12.81
CA GLY A 672 13.65 34.02 -12.34
C GLY A 672 14.06 33.84 -10.87
N THR A 673 13.40 32.96 -10.10
CA THR A 673 13.90 32.50 -8.80
C THR A 673 15.25 31.80 -9.00
N PRO A 674 16.33 32.15 -8.27
CA PRO A 674 17.63 31.52 -8.45
C PRO A 674 17.63 30.01 -8.21
N ALA A 675 18.41 29.28 -9.01
CA ALA A 675 18.42 27.81 -9.08
C ALA A 675 18.93 26.96 -7.87
N PRO A 676 19.38 27.48 -6.70
CA PRO A 676 19.72 26.60 -5.56
C PRO A 676 18.52 25.99 -4.81
N ASP A 677 17.28 26.35 -5.14
CA ASP A 677 16.09 25.95 -4.38
C ASP A 677 15.28 24.83 -5.06
N PHE A 678 15.52 23.59 -4.61
CA PHE A 678 15.15 22.36 -5.32
C PHE A 678 13.64 22.07 -5.43
N SER A 679 12.79 22.78 -4.70
CA SER A 679 11.33 22.68 -4.82
C SER A 679 10.78 23.28 -6.13
N ALA A 680 11.62 23.98 -6.91
CA ALA A 680 11.27 24.46 -8.26
C ALA A 680 11.71 23.49 -9.39
N ASN A 681 12.50 22.44 -9.10
CA ASN A 681 13.18 21.63 -10.13
C ASN A 681 12.32 20.54 -10.80
N CYS A 682 10.99 20.54 -10.60
CA CYS A 682 10.07 19.62 -11.28
C CYS A 682 9.55 20.12 -12.63
N GLY A 683 10.17 21.15 -13.21
CA GLY A 683 9.89 21.58 -14.58
C GLY A 683 8.77 22.61 -14.70
N MET A 684 8.83 23.69 -13.93
CA MET A 684 8.23 24.94 -14.39
C MET A 684 8.89 25.32 -15.72
N THR A 685 8.11 25.43 -16.80
CA THR A 685 8.60 26.01 -18.05
C THR A 685 8.64 27.54 -17.94
N ASP A 686 9.27 28.22 -18.90
CA ASP A 686 9.22 29.69 -19.00
C ASP A 686 7.77 30.22 -19.19
N ASP A 687 6.83 29.33 -19.56
CA ASP A 687 5.40 29.61 -19.72
C ASP A 687 4.61 29.47 -18.40
N GLY A 688 5.26 29.04 -17.30
CA GLY A 688 4.74 29.11 -15.93
C GLY A 688 3.65 28.11 -15.52
N MET A 689 3.17 27.25 -16.43
CA MET A 689 1.91 26.53 -16.23
C MET A 689 1.92 25.43 -15.14
N PHE A 690 1.72 25.81 -13.87
CA PHE A 690 0.35 25.64 -13.36
C PHE A 690 -0.47 26.72 -14.04
N GLU A 691 -1.57 26.39 -14.73
CA GLU A 691 -2.44 27.46 -15.26
C GLU A 691 -2.79 28.40 -14.09
N GLU A 692 -2.69 29.72 -14.32
CA GLU A 692 -3.29 30.68 -13.40
C GLU A 692 -4.80 30.39 -13.44
N ASN A 693 -5.29 29.64 -12.45
CA ASN A 693 -6.70 29.58 -12.12
C ASN A 693 -7.09 30.98 -11.61
N ASP A 694 -7.26 31.92 -12.54
CA ASP A 694 -7.84 33.24 -12.31
C ASP A 694 -9.25 33.08 -11.69
N ASP A 695 -9.92 31.98 -12.01
CA ASP A 695 -11.13 31.48 -11.35
C ASP A 695 -10.84 30.71 -10.03
N LEU A 696 -9.92 31.23 -9.19
CA LEU A 696 -9.56 30.75 -7.84
C LEU A 696 -10.70 30.97 -6.82
N SER A 697 -11.90 30.57 -7.20
CA SER A 697 -13.11 30.61 -6.40
C SER A 697 -13.10 29.47 -5.37
N LEU A 698 -13.12 29.84 -4.10
CA LEU A 698 -12.83 28.97 -2.95
C LEU A 698 -13.99 28.04 -2.58
N HIS A 699 -14.38 27.16 -3.49
CA HIS A 699 -15.51 26.23 -3.30
C HIS A 699 -15.03 24.82 -2.93
N VAL A 700 -15.49 24.31 -1.78
CA VAL A 700 -15.51 22.86 -1.52
C VAL A 700 -16.48 22.26 -2.52
N CYS A 701 -15.94 21.61 -3.56
CA CYS A 701 -16.64 21.20 -4.79
C CYS A 701 -17.15 22.40 -5.62
N GLY A 702 -16.60 22.58 -6.82
CA GLY A 702 -17.05 23.62 -7.77
C GLY A 702 -18.07 23.11 -8.80
N LEU A 703 -18.91 24.03 -9.28
CA LEU A 703 -19.47 23.95 -10.64
C LEU A 703 -18.48 24.65 -11.59
N LEU A 704 -18.42 24.16 -12.84
CA LEU A 704 -17.71 24.81 -13.96
C LEU A 704 -18.40 26.11 -14.41
#